data_AF-A0AAJ6ZUS2-F1
#
_entry.id   AF-A0AAJ6ZUS2-F1
#
_cell.length_a   1.000
_cell.length_b   1.000
_cell.length_c   1.000
_cell.angle_alpha   90.00
_cell.angle_beta   90.00
_cell.angle_gamma   90.00
#
_symmetry.space_group_name_H-M   'P 1'
#
loop_
_entity.id
_entity.type
_entity.pdbx_description
1 polymer ?
#
loop_
_entity_poly.entity_id
_entity_poly.type
_entity_poly.pdbx_seq_one_letter_code
_entity_poly.pdbx_strand_id
1 'polypeptide(L)'
;MDMILLSAALVLLQGYAAATCPFPGAPAHSRVDFSDESLAVGCVATYTCERGFELLGPARRICGHDGTWTPDGIPFCVLNVAAGKAPMQISTEEGGAPQRALDGSTSAVFSAETCTLTKTERVPWWYVNLLEPYMVQLVRLDFGKPCCGVNKPAVIVVRVGNNRPDLGTNPICNRFTGFIEEGQPLFLPCNPPMPGAFVSVHLEGAAPSQLSICEAFVYTDQALPIERCPQFRDQPPGSTATYNGKCYIFYDQQPSNFRDSLAFCRSRGGTLVDESNPALQGFISWELWRRHRSDSSSQYWMGAVRDPQDPNYWKWVNGKDVTVSFWNAPGDGEGCARFDGSKGWLWADTDCQATLNYICQHQPKACGRPEQPPNSTMTTESFEVGATVEYSCDKGHLLVGPTVRTCLDTGFYDEFPPVCKRIECGLPAEIRHGTYVLVNGTTSYLSHVQYYCESGYEMAGRSRLVCDIDERWNGPPPRCEVVQCETPVPIQNGRVSVSGNASVFGAVAEYECARGHRLLGPQQRTCLATGLWDQPAPQCQPEERPTTTTTTTTTTTTTTTTTTPAPTTTTPAPLTSSSTTPRLVLPTRPRPSPRPISSPTPFFPAETSRRPRPKITTTDRPTTRSYEKPPPRKVTVSDSQDASTSHVPHIIVASHPRENQILGSGNNIRAEETPRVNVPQPVDGERREGARLNIGSIIALGSFGALVFLIALITTIVILFRRKHNHGKRYRHHVSPDCNTVASLDSSSSESRSGLNRYYRQAWEELHEAAGAKHGHRRHEREAPKDGSELVVADVCPAPHSRDKRRHHHHHRRDWAPSNRTHHNHKPRH
;
A
#
# COMPACT_ATOMS: atom_id res chain seq x y z
N MET A 1 8.79 39.71 -51.42
CA MET A 1 8.28 38.38 -51.01
C MET A 1 8.50 38.09 -49.51
N ASP A 2 8.99 39.06 -48.73
CA ASP A 2 9.97 38.79 -47.68
C ASP A 2 9.35 38.76 -46.26
N MET A 3 8.20 39.42 -46.10
CA MET A 3 7.37 39.33 -44.87
C MET A 3 6.91 37.90 -44.56
N ILE A 4 6.67 37.07 -45.59
CA ILE A 4 6.25 35.68 -45.41
C ILE A 4 7.43 34.81 -44.94
N LEU A 5 8.64 35.09 -45.45
CA LEU A 5 9.89 34.44 -45.03
C LEU A 5 10.28 34.81 -43.58
N LEU A 6 10.09 36.06 -43.15
CA LEU A 6 10.30 36.42 -41.74
C LEU A 6 9.32 35.73 -40.79
N SER A 7 8.03 35.61 -41.16
CA SER A 7 7.07 34.86 -40.35
C SER A 7 7.36 33.36 -40.31
N ALA A 8 7.80 32.77 -41.42
CA ALA A 8 8.24 31.37 -41.45
C ALA A 8 9.49 31.14 -40.58
N ALA A 9 10.46 32.06 -40.61
CA ALA A 9 11.65 32.00 -39.76
C ALA A 9 11.32 32.10 -38.26
N LEU A 10 10.37 32.96 -37.86
CA LEU A 10 9.92 33.03 -36.47
C LEU A 10 9.21 31.75 -36.00
N VAL A 11 8.38 31.14 -36.85
CA VAL A 11 7.70 29.86 -36.54
C VAL A 11 8.72 28.71 -36.44
N LEU A 12 9.74 28.67 -37.29
CA LEU A 12 10.82 27.68 -37.20
C LEU A 12 11.69 27.87 -35.94
N LEU A 13 11.86 29.11 -35.45
CA LEU A 13 12.56 29.40 -34.19
C LEU A 13 11.73 29.09 -32.93
N GLN A 14 10.40 28.93 -33.03
CA GLN A 14 9.56 28.44 -31.94
C GLN A 14 9.56 26.91 -31.80
N GLY A 15 10.17 26.18 -32.75
CA GLY A 15 10.26 24.70 -32.74
C GLY A 15 11.42 24.12 -31.94
N TYR A 16 12.39 24.94 -31.49
CA TYR A 16 13.59 24.49 -30.77
C TYR A 16 13.65 25.03 -29.33
N ALA A 17 12.60 24.79 -28.56
CA ALA A 17 12.80 24.59 -27.12
C ALA A 17 13.63 23.32 -26.97
N ALA A 18 14.87 23.43 -26.47
CA ALA A 18 15.70 22.26 -26.22
C ALA A 18 14.97 21.32 -25.24
N ALA A 19 14.85 20.04 -25.58
CA ALA A 19 14.18 19.07 -24.74
C ALA A 19 14.88 19.03 -23.37
N THR A 20 14.14 19.40 -22.33
CA THR A 20 14.59 19.34 -20.94
C THR A 20 13.91 18.13 -20.33
N CYS A 21 14.68 17.28 -19.65
CA CYS A 21 14.09 16.17 -18.91
C CYS A 21 13.49 16.70 -17.61
N PRO A 22 12.31 16.22 -17.18
CA PRO A 22 11.74 16.58 -15.88
C PRO A 22 12.61 16.05 -14.74
N PHE A 23 12.36 16.46 -13.50
CA PHE A 23 13.06 15.88 -12.35
C PHE A 23 12.88 14.34 -12.33
N PRO A 24 13.97 13.54 -12.33
CA PRO A 24 13.90 12.08 -12.55
C PRO A 24 13.32 11.28 -11.38
N GLY A 25 13.06 11.93 -10.24
CA GLY A 25 12.83 11.30 -8.96
C GLY A 25 14.13 11.03 -8.20
N ALA A 26 14.04 10.88 -6.89
CA ALA A 26 15.12 10.43 -6.02
C ALA A 26 14.55 9.44 -4.98
N PRO A 27 15.11 8.23 -4.83
CA PRO A 27 14.67 7.28 -3.81
C PRO A 27 14.97 7.84 -2.40
N ALA A 28 14.30 7.25 -1.39
CA ALA A 28 14.59 7.53 0.00
C ALA A 28 16.09 7.35 0.33
N HIS A 29 16.59 8.13 1.28
CA HIS A 29 17.97 8.11 1.79
C HIS A 29 19.05 8.36 0.72
N SER A 30 18.69 9.11 -0.33
CA SER A 30 19.57 9.45 -1.44
C SER A 30 19.66 10.94 -1.74
N ARG A 31 20.71 11.31 -2.46
CA ARG A 31 20.90 12.60 -3.12
C ARG A 31 21.16 12.36 -4.60
N VAL A 32 20.42 13.05 -5.45
CA VAL A 32 20.73 13.20 -6.88
C VAL A 32 21.45 14.54 -7.09
N ASP A 33 22.55 14.49 -7.85
CA ASP A 33 23.31 15.66 -8.30
C ASP A 33 23.35 15.69 -9.83
N PHE A 34 23.15 16.86 -10.42
CA PHE A 34 23.09 17.06 -11.87
C PHE A 34 24.38 17.70 -12.40
N SER A 35 24.79 17.35 -13.61
CA SER A 35 25.89 18.02 -14.31
C SER A 35 25.52 19.42 -14.84
N ASP A 36 24.22 19.70 -14.97
CA ASP A 36 23.64 20.94 -15.48
C ASP A 36 22.32 21.20 -14.74
N GLU A 37 22.15 22.39 -14.16
CA GLU A 37 20.93 22.77 -13.42
C GLU A 37 19.71 22.96 -14.35
N SER A 38 19.92 23.14 -15.67
CA SER A 38 18.83 23.31 -16.64
C SER A 38 18.19 22.01 -17.13
N LEU A 39 18.73 20.85 -16.74
CA LEU A 39 18.26 19.51 -17.12
C LEU A 39 18.12 19.29 -18.65
N ALA A 40 18.93 20.00 -19.45
CA ALA A 40 18.94 19.88 -20.90
C ALA A 40 19.45 18.51 -21.39
N VAL A 41 19.19 18.18 -22.66
CA VAL A 41 19.72 16.97 -23.32
C VAL A 41 21.22 16.79 -23.08
N GLY A 42 21.62 15.59 -22.66
CA GLY A 42 22.99 15.26 -22.29
C GLY A 42 23.34 15.53 -20.82
N CYS A 43 22.47 16.19 -20.04
CA CYS A 43 22.63 16.31 -18.60
C CYS A 43 22.70 14.93 -17.93
N VAL A 44 23.63 14.75 -17.00
CA VAL A 44 23.84 13.52 -16.23
C VAL A 44 23.33 13.71 -14.81
N ALA A 45 22.33 12.93 -14.42
CA ALA A 45 21.92 12.74 -13.03
C ALA A 45 22.80 11.66 -12.38
N THR A 46 23.48 11.98 -11.30
CA THR A 46 24.30 11.04 -10.50
C THR A 46 23.65 10.84 -9.14
N TYR A 47 23.43 9.59 -8.75
CA TYR A 47 22.79 9.23 -7.48
C TYR A 47 23.84 8.80 -6.45
N THR A 48 23.64 9.20 -5.20
CA THR A 48 24.48 8.82 -4.05
C THR A 48 23.58 8.50 -2.86
N CYS A 49 23.90 7.46 -2.10
CA CYS A 49 23.16 7.14 -0.88
C CYS A 49 23.77 7.82 0.35
N GLU A 50 22.95 8.00 1.39
CA GLU A 50 23.42 8.30 2.73
C GLU A 50 24.27 7.14 3.30
N ARG A 51 25.16 7.46 4.24
CA ARG A 51 26.00 6.45 4.90
C ARG A 51 25.13 5.43 5.66
N GLY A 52 25.47 4.16 5.51
CA GLY A 52 24.69 3.01 5.96
C GLY A 52 23.89 2.33 4.84
N PHE A 53 23.57 3.03 3.75
CA PHE A 53 22.78 2.48 2.63
C PHE A 53 23.65 2.10 1.41
N GLU A 54 23.30 0.99 0.77
CA GLU A 54 23.89 0.49 -0.48
C GLU A 54 23.05 0.96 -1.69
N LEU A 55 23.72 1.41 -2.76
CA LEU A 55 23.09 1.89 -3.98
C LEU A 55 22.88 0.74 -4.98
N LEU A 56 21.63 0.35 -5.22
CA LEU A 56 21.29 -0.69 -6.18
C LEU A 56 20.57 -0.10 -7.40
N GLY A 57 20.95 -0.53 -8.61
CA GLY A 57 20.41 -0.01 -9.87
C GLY A 57 21.29 1.07 -10.53
N PRO A 58 20.74 1.89 -11.45
CA PRO A 58 21.53 2.81 -12.27
C PRO A 58 22.01 4.04 -11.49
N ALA A 59 23.23 3.97 -10.97
CA ALA A 59 23.89 5.07 -10.24
C ALA A 59 24.07 6.37 -11.05
N ARG A 60 23.95 6.30 -12.39
CA ARG A 60 23.94 7.45 -13.30
C ARG A 60 22.88 7.27 -14.39
N ARG A 61 22.19 8.36 -14.72
CA ARG A 61 21.20 8.45 -15.81
C ARG A 61 21.46 9.70 -16.65
N ILE A 62 21.16 9.65 -17.94
CA ILE A 62 21.46 10.71 -18.92
C ILE A 62 20.15 11.16 -19.59
N CYS A 63 19.96 12.47 -19.73
CA CYS A 63 18.81 13.07 -20.40
C CYS A 63 18.90 12.89 -21.93
N GLY A 64 17.91 12.23 -22.52
CA GLY A 64 17.80 11.95 -23.96
C GLY A 64 17.19 13.10 -24.78
N HIS A 65 17.32 13.01 -26.11
CA HIS A 65 16.77 14.01 -27.05
C HIS A 65 15.23 14.07 -27.07
N ASP A 66 14.59 13.03 -26.53
CA ASP A 66 13.16 12.83 -26.33
C ASP A 66 12.66 13.35 -24.97
N GLY A 67 13.55 13.81 -24.09
CA GLY A 67 13.22 14.24 -22.74
C GLY A 67 13.10 13.10 -21.72
N THR A 68 13.56 11.88 -22.04
CA THR A 68 13.56 10.74 -21.10
C THR A 68 14.92 10.53 -20.44
N TRP A 69 14.94 9.83 -19.30
CA TRP A 69 16.17 9.55 -18.54
C TRP A 69 16.63 8.11 -18.77
N THR A 70 17.76 7.92 -19.44
CA THR A 70 18.31 6.60 -19.78
C THR A 70 19.51 6.21 -18.89
N PRO A 71 19.66 4.95 -18.47
CA PRO A 71 18.71 3.85 -18.61
C PRO A 71 17.45 4.06 -17.74
N ASP A 72 16.41 3.27 -17.99
CA ASP A 72 15.16 3.30 -17.25
C ASP A 72 15.30 2.84 -15.79
N GLY A 73 14.36 3.32 -14.97
CA GLY A 73 14.33 3.09 -13.52
C GLY A 73 15.19 4.08 -12.74
N ILE A 74 14.71 4.50 -11.57
CA ILE A 74 15.58 5.10 -10.55
C ILE A 74 16.35 3.97 -9.82
N PRO A 75 17.55 4.23 -9.30
CA PRO A 75 18.17 3.33 -8.33
C PRO A 75 17.41 3.36 -6.99
N PHE A 76 17.83 2.51 -6.06
CA PHE A 76 17.32 2.43 -4.68
C PHE A 76 18.48 2.48 -3.69
N CYS A 77 18.26 3.08 -2.52
CA CYS A 77 19.23 3.09 -1.41
C CYS A 77 18.69 2.23 -0.27
N VAL A 78 19.35 1.10 0.01
CA VAL A 78 18.82 0.06 0.91
C VAL A 78 19.83 -0.37 1.98
N LEU A 79 19.33 -0.70 3.16
CA LEU A 79 20.11 -1.21 4.30
C LEU A 79 19.93 -2.73 4.43
N ASN A 80 21.02 -3.49 4.58
CA ASN A 80 20.94 -4.91 4.91
C ASN A 80 20.61 -5.09 6.40
N VAL A 81 19.36 -5.39 6.71
CA VAL A 81 18.89 -5.59 8.10
C VAL A 81 19.16 -6.99 8.65
N ALA A 82 19.68 -7.94 7.86
CA ALA A 82 19.95 -9.29 8.32
C ALA A 82 21.34 -9.47 8.96
N ALA A 83 22.31 -8.60 8.67
CA ALA A 83 23.70 -8.73 9.08
C ALA A 83 23.87 -9.00 10.60
N GLY A 84 24.43 -10.16 10.96
CA GLY A 84 24.62 -10.61 12.34
C GLY A 84 23.37 -10.76 13.20
N LYS A 85 22.17 -10.83 12.61
CA LYS A 85 20.93 -11.27 13.29
C LYS A 85 20.98 -12.78 13.56
N ALA A 86 19.88 -13.40 14.00
CA ALA A 86 19.85 -14.81 14.43
C ALA A 86 19.31 -15.75 13.32
N PRO A 87 20.16 -16.59 12.69
CA PRO A 87 19.72 -17.53 11.67
C PRO A 87 19.58 -18.97 12.19
N MET A 88 18.81 -19.76 11.44
CA MET A 88 18.66 -21.20 11.67
C MET A 88 18.54 -21.93 10.33
N GLN A 89 18.98 -23.18 10.27
CA GLN A 89 18.83 -24.03 9.08
C GLN A 89 18.40 -25.44 9.49
N ILE A 90 17.76 -26.14 8.56
CA ILE A 90 17.19 -27.49 8.76
C ILE A 90 18.19 -28.51 9.34
N SER A 91 19.44 -28.45 8.88
CA SER A 91 20.54 -29.32 9.29
C SER A 91 21.88 -28.72 8.89
N THR A 92 22.98 -29.22 9.44
CA THR A 92 24.34 -28.73 9.14
C THR A 92 25.22 -29.87 8.64
N GLU A 93 25.98 -29.61 7.57
CA GLU A 93 26.99 -30.50 6.97
C GLU A 93 28.34 -29.75 6.84
N GLU A 94 29.45 -30.48 6.82
CA GLU A 94 30.86 -29.98 6.68
C GLU A 94 31.31 -28.86 7.66
N GLY A 95 30.48 -28.46 8.63
CA GLY A 95 30.72 -27.33 9.53
C GLY A 95 30.15 -25.99 9.05
N GLY A 96 29.43 -25.96 7.91
CA GLY A 96 28.79 -24.76 7.36
C GLY A 96 27.58 -24.31 8.17
N ALA A 97 27.83 -23.73 9.34
CA ALA A 97 26.83 -23.30 10.31
C ALA A 97 26.01 -22.07 9.82
N PRO A 98 24.73 -21.92 10.22
CA PRO A 98 23.79 -20.95 9.63
C PRO A 98 24.20 -19.49 9.77
N GLN A 99 25.12 -19.17 10.70
CA GLN A 99 25.64 -17.83 10.93
C GLN A 99 26.53 -17.31 9.80
N ARG A 100 27.07 -18.20 8.94
CA ARG A 100 27.93 -17.81 7.81
C ARG A 100 27.24 -16.89 6.83
N ALA A 101 25.98 -17.20 6.49
CA ALA A 101 25.17 -16.39 5.58
C ALA A 101 24.87 -14.96 6.06
N LEU A 102 25.36 -14.53 7.23
CA LEU A 102 25.14 -13.21 7.81
C LEU A 102 26.41 -12.62 8.46
N ASP A 103 27.59 -13.15 8.16
CA ASP A 103 28.86 -12.67 8.73
C ASP A 103 29.59 -11.62 7.86
N GLY A 104 29.03 -11.30 6.68
CA GLY A 104 29.53 -10.29 5.74
C GLY A 104 30.46 -10.86 4.68
N SER A 105 30.61 -12.18 4.60
CA SER A 105 31.55 -12.86 3.71
C SER A 105 30.92 -13.25 2.38
N THR A 106 30.96 -12.34 1.40
CA THR A 106 30.53 -12.61 0.01
C THR A 106 31.53 -13.52 -0.73
N SER A 107 31.78 -14.71 -0.20
CA SER A 107 32.64 -15.72 -0.81
C SER A 107 31.97 -16.27 -2.07
N ALA A 108 32.68 -16.25 -3.19
CA ALA A 108 32.20 -16.83 -4.45
C ALA A 108 32.21 -18.37 -4.44
N VAL A 109 32.97 -18.99 -3.53
CA VAL A 109 33.25 -20.43 -3.47
C VAL A 109 32.99 -20.94 -2.05
N PHE A 110 32.49 -22.17 -1.90
CA PHE A 110 32.23 -22.76 -0.58
C PHE A 110 33.50 -23.01 0.24
N SER A 111 33.49 -22.49 1.47
CA SER A 111 34.28 -22.98 2.60
C SER A 111 33.39 -23.05 3.85
N ALA A 112 33.63 -24.00 4.75
CA ALA A 112 32.97 -24.05 6.05
C ALA A 112 33.28 -22.81 6.94
N GLU A 113 34.31 -22.05 6.58
CA GLU A 113 34.66 -20.78 7.24
C GLU A 113 33.90 -19.56 6.68
N THR A 114 33.25 -19.66 5.52
CA THR A 114 32.60 -18.53 4.84
C THR A 114 31.17 -18.80 4.36
N CYS A 115 30.70 -20.05 4.35
CA CYS A 115 29.41 -20.41 3.77
C CYS A 115 28.65 -21.45 4.61
N THR A 116 27.33 -21.36 4.57
CA THR A 116 26.41 -22.36 5.13
C THR A 116 26.42 -23.64 4.30
N LEU A 117 26.07 -24.78 4.91
CA LEU A 117 25.77 -26.01 4.18
C LEU A 117 24.75 -26.88 4.93
N THR A 118 23.63 -27.17 4.28
CA THR A 118 22.67 -28.18 4.77
C THR A 118 23.07 -29.59 4.36
N LYS A 119 22.50 -30.60 5.00
CA LYS A 119 22.58 -31.97 4.49
C LYS A 119 21.79 -32.13 3.19
N THR A 120 22.06 -33.21 2.48
CA THR A 120 21.32 -33.59 1.25
C THR A 120 19.88 -33.99 1.59
N GLU A 121 18.92 -33.12 1.28
CA GLU A 121 17.52 -33.22 1.73
C GLU A 121 16.53 -32.84 0.63
N ARG A 122 15.24 -33.17 0.79
CA ARG A 122 14.23 -32.98 -0.26
C ARG A 122 13.83 -31.50 -0.47
N VAL A 123 13.78 -30.72 0.61
CA VAL A 123 13.52 -29.28 0.59
C VAL A 123 14.37 -28.65 1.71
N PRO A 124 15.70 -28.50 1.51
CA PRO A 124 16.54 -27.86 2.51
C PRO A 124 16.17 -26.38 2.64
N TRP A 125 16.23 -25.87 3.86
CA TRP A 125 15.89 -24.49 4.17
C TRP A 125 16.87 -23.83 5.14
N TRP A 126 16.96 -22.51 5.02
CA TRP A 126 17.65 -21.60 5.93
C TRP A 126 16.73 -20.40 6.18
N TYR A 127 16.75 -19.81 7.38
CA TYR A 127 16.03 -18.58 7.69
C TYR A 127 16.81 -17.66 8.62
N VAL A 128 16.47 -16.37 8.59
CA VAL A 128 16.89 -15.36 9.57
C VAL A 128 15.70 -14.80 10.33
N ASN A 129 15.83 -14.68 11.65
CA ASN A 129 14.98 -13.86 12.50
C ASN A 129 15.60 -12.46 12.63
N LEU A 130 14.95 -11.47 12.05
CA LEU A 130 15.37 -10.07 12.03
C LEU A 130 15.13 -9.33 13.37
N LEU A 131 14.49 -9.99 14.34
CA LEU A 131 14.16 -9.53 15.70
C LEU A 131 13.03 -8.47 15.76
N GLU A 132 12.74 -7.78 14.67
CA GLU A 132 11.56 -6.93 14.46
C GLU A 132 11.06 -7.05 13.01
N PRO A 133 9.78 -6.75 12.71
CA PRO A 133 9.24 -6.84 11.36
C PRO A 133 9.67 -5.63 10.51
N TYR A 134 10.36 -5.88 9.40
CA TYR A 134 10.73 -4.86 8.41
C TYR A 134 9.89 -5.01 7.14
N MET A 135 9.73 -3.92 6.38
CA MET A 135 9.19 -3.94 5.02
C MET A 135 10.27 -4.40 4.04
N VAL A 136 10.40 -5.72 3.85
CA VAL A 136 11.41 -6.31 2.96
C VAL A 136 11.08 -5.97 1.52
N GLN A 137 11.98 -5.25 0.85
CA GLN A 137 11.86 -4.86 -0.56
C GLN A 137 12.57 -5.86 -1.49
N LEU A 138 13.70 -6.41 -1.02
CA LEU A 138 14.58 -7.25 -1.83
C LEU A 138 15.35 -8.21 -0.92
N VAL A 139 15.52 -9.46 -1.39
CA VAL A 139 16.48 -10.41 -0.82
C VAL A 139 17.54 -10.70 -1.89
N ARG A 140 18.82 -10.66 -1.51
CA ARG A 140 19.94 -11.12 -2.35
C ARG A 140 20.59 -12.33 -1.70
N LEU A 141 20.86 -13.36 -2.49
CA LEU A 141 21.50 -14.59 -2.03
C LEU A 141 22.76 -14.87 -2.87
N ASP A 142 23.89 -15.01 -2.20
CA ASP A 142 25.17 -15.35 -2.82
C ASP A 142 25.46 -16.84 -2.55
N PHE A 143 25.55 -17.67 -3.59
CA PHE A 143 25.62 -19.13 -3.46
C PHE A 143 27.05 -19.68 -3.58
N GLY A 144 27.43 -20.58 -2.66
CA GLY A 144 28.78 -21.16 -2.59
C GLY A 144 28.96 -22.55 -3.22
N LYS A 145 27.87 -23.24 -3.55
CA LYS A 145 27.90 -24.49 -4.35
C LYS A 145 26.78 -24.44 -5.39
N PRO A 146 26.99 -24.93 -6.62
CA PRO A 146 25.92 -25.06 -7.60
C PRO A 146 24.95 -26.18 -7.19
N CYS A 147 23.65 -26.01 -7.49
CA CYS A 147 22.64 -26.99 -7.10
C CYS A 147 22.51 -28.15 -8.11
N CYS A 148 21.88 -29.24 -7.64
CA CYS A 148 20.93 -30.05 -8.41
C CYS A 148 21.52 -30.97 -9.51
N GLY A 149 22.76 -30.72 -9.94
CA GLY A 149 23.45 -31.43 -11.02
C GLY A 149 23.33 -30.73 -12.38
N VAL A 150 24.22 -31.11 -13.31
CA VAL A 150 24.36 -30.47 -14.63
C VAL A 150 23.01 -30.33 -15.34
N ASN A 151 22.73 -29.10 -15.81
CA ASN A 151 21.54 -28.69 -16.56
C ASN A 151 20.19 -29.00 -15.87
N LYS A 152 20.14 -29.07 -14.54
CA LYS A 152 18.89 -29.18 -13.78
C LYS A 152 18.54 -27.85 -13.10
N PRO A 153 17.39 -27.24 -13.41
CA PRO A 153 16.97 -26.01 -12.74
C PRO A 153 16.60 -26.30 -11.28
N ALA A 154 16.98 -25.37 -10.41
CA ALA A 154 16.53 -25.25 -9.05
C ALA A 154 15.30 -24.34 -8.97
N VAL A 155 14.53 -24.45 -7.90
CA VAL A 155 13.54 -23.45 -7.49
C VAL A 155 13.96 -22.87 -6.15
N ILE A 156 14.08 -21.55 -6.07
CA ILE A 156 14.31 -20.83 -4.81
C ILE A 156 13.03 -20.10 -4.43
N VAL A 157 12.48 -20.42 -3.26
CA VAL A 157 11.28 -19.77 -2.69
C VAL A 157 11.69 -18.94 -1.48
N VAL A 158 11.56 -17.63 -1.59
CA VAL A 158 11.73 -16.69 -0.48
C VAL A 158 10.37 -16.38 0.13
N ARG A 159 10.24 -16.64 1.44
CA ARG A 159 9.03 -16.34 2.23
C ARG A 159 9.34 -15.32 3.32
N VAL A 160 8.47 -14.33 3.45
CA VAL A 160 8.60 -13.20 4.39
C VAL A 160 7.34 -13.14 5.24
N GLY A 161 7.47 -13.03 6.56
CA GLY A 161 6.33 -12.88 7.46
C GLY A 161 6.69 -12.93 8.94
N ASN A 162 5.69 -13.06 9.81
CA ASN A 162 5.87 -12.96 11.27
C ASN A 162 5.81 -14.30 12.03
N ASN A 163 5.59 -15.42 11.34
CA ASN A 163 5.66 -16.75 11.96
C ASN A 163 7.09 -17.30 11.86
N ARG A 164 7.55 -18.06 12.87
CA ARG A 164 8.76 -18.90 12.73
C ARG A 164 8.47 -19.96 11.63
N PRO A 165 9.36 -20.18 10.64
CA PRO A 165 9.01 -20.98 9.44
C PRO A 165 8.64 -22.46 9.68
N ASP A 166 9.04 -23.01 10.82
CA ASP A 166 8.65 -24.33 11.34
C ASP A 166 7.23 -24.36 11.95
N LEU A 167 6.75 -23.22 12.46
CA LEU A 167 5.45 -23.07 13.14
C LEU A 167 4.33 -22.58 12.21
N GLY A 168 4.64 -21.97 11.07
CA GLY A 168 3.62 -21.50 10.12
C GLY A 168 4.18 -21.06 8.76
N THR A 169 3.41 -21.30 7.69
CA THR A 169 3.81 -20.96 6.32
C THR A 169 3.64 -19.47 6.04
N ASN A 170 4.72 -18.70 6.19
CA ASN A 170 4.76 -17.31 5.73
C ASN A 170 4.49 -17.21 4.21
N PRO A 171 3.86 -16.10 3.74
CA PRO A 171 3.61 -15.88 2.33
C PRO A 171 4.91 -15.75 1.50
N ILE A 172 4.80 -16.03 0.21
CA ILE A 172 5.94 -15.99 -0.73
C ILE A 172 6.15 -14.54 -1.18
N CYS A 173 7.38 -14.04 -1.02
CA CYS A 173 7.84 -12.77 -1.59
C CYS A 173 8.30 -12.96 -3.04
N ASN A 174 9.07 -14.01 -3.30
CA ASN A 174 9.58 -14.32 -4.62
C ASN A 174 9.75 -15.84 -4.81
N ARG A 175 9.56 -16.31 -6.04
CA ARG A 175 9.80 -17.71 -6.44
C ARG A 175 10.57 -17.74 -7.75
N PHE A 176 11.90 -17.84 -7.65
CA PHE A 176 12.78 -18.03 -8.79
C PHE A 176 12.76 -19.48 -9.28
N THR A 177 13.00 -19.68 -10.57
CA THR A 177 13.19 -21.01 -11.18
C THR A 177 14.20 -20.89 -12.31
N GLY A 178 15.34 -21.54 -12.17
CA GLY A 178 16.48 -21.37 -13.06
C GLY A 178 17.71 -22.13 -12.57
N PHE A 179 18.88 -21.87 -13.15
CA PHE A 179 20.12 -22.49 -12.70
C PHE A 179 20.72 -21.70 -11.52
N ILE A 180 21.45 -22.38 -10.64
CA ILE A 180 22.22 -21.77 -9.55
C ILE A 180 23.69 -22.00 -9.87
N GLU A 181 24.38 -20.92 -10.22
CA GLU A 181 25.82 -20.91 -10.50
C GLU A 181 26.60 -20.45 -9.27
N GLU A 182 27.82 -20.95 -9.12
CA GLU A 182 28.70 -20.67 -7.99
C GLU A 182 29.25 -19.23 -8.10
N GLY A 183 29.08 -18.43 -7.04
CA GLY A 183 29.51 -17.04 -6.99
C GLY A 183 28.64 -16.04 -7.77
N GLN A 184 27.52 -16.47 -8.37
CA GLN A 184 26.56 -15.54 -8.99
C GLN A 184 25.51 -15.08 -7.95
N PRO A 185 25.38 -13.76 -7.68
CA PRO A 185 24.36 -13.26 -6.75
C PRO A 185 22.96 -13.30 -7.38
N LEU A 186 22.00 -13.87 -6.66
CA LEU A 186 20.59 -13.96 -7.08
C LEU A 186 19.76 -12.87 -6.38
N PHE A 187 19.18 -11.96 -7.16
CA PHE A 187 18.34 -10.85 -6.68
C PHE A 187 16.86 -11.19 -6.77
N LEU A 188 16.15 -11.14 -5.64
CA LEU A 188 14.78 -11.60 -5.44
C LEU A 188 13.91 -10.49 -4.83
N PRO A 189 13.38 -9.55 -5.66
CA PRO A 189 12.54 -8.46 -5.18
C PRO A 189 11.18 -8.96 -4.69
N CYS A 190 10.68 -8.36 -3.60
CA CYS A 190 9.31 -8.52 -3.13
C CYS A 190 8.46 -7.41 -3.76
N ASN A 191 7.47 -7.75 -4.58
CA ASN A 191 6.59 -6.77 -5.21
C ASN A 191 5.10 -7.11 -4.95
N PRO A 192 4.38 -6.34 -4.11
CA PRO A 192 4.87 -5.20 -3.32
C PRO A 192 5.84 -5.61 -2.20
N PRO A 193 6.56 -4.65 -1.57
CA PRO A 193 7.37 -4.91 -0.38
C PRO A 193 6.54 -5.52 0.77
N MET A 194 7.15 -6.42 1.55
CA MET A 194 6.41 -7.28 2.48
C MET A 194 6.85 -7.13 3.94
N PRO A 195 5.91 -6.94 4.90
CA PRO A 195 6.23 -6.92 6.32
C PRO A 195 6.58 -8.32 6.84
N GLY A 196 7.74 -8.47 7.48
CA GLY A 196 8.11 -9.72 8.14
C GLY A 196 9.31 -9.62 9.08
N ALA A 197 9.20 -10.28 10.23
CA ALA A 197 10.32 -10.50 11.17
C ALA A 197 11.16 -11.74 10.81
N PHE A 198 10.61 -12.66 10.02
CA PHE A 198 11.29 -13.87 9.53
C PHE A 198 11.39 -13.85 8.01
N VAL A 199 12.60 -14.03 7.50
CA VAL A 199 12.88 -14.25 6.06
C VAL A 199 13.48 -15.63 5.90
N SER A 200 12.90 -16.43 5.02
CA SER A 200 13.23 -17.86 4.88
C SER A 200 13.38 -18.27 3.42
N VAL A 201 14.48 -18.98 3.15
CA VAL A 201 14.91 -19.45 1.83
C VAL A 201 14.70 -20.96 1.80
N HIS A 202 13.91 -21.42 0.83
CA HIS A 202 13.65 -22.84 0.59
C HIS A 202 14.13 -23.22 -0.81
N LEU A 203 14.89 -24.30 -0.91
CA LEU A 203 15.30 -24.89 -2.18
C LEU A 203 14.35 -26.04 -2.52
N GLU A 204 13.43 -25.80 -3.45
CA GLU A 204 12.52 -26.81 -3.99
C GLU A 204 13.20 -27.51 -5.18
N GLY A 205 13.25 -28.85 -5.16
CA GLY A 205 13.90 -29.65 -6.21
C GLY A 205 13.25 -31.01 -6.44
N ALA A 206 13.42 -31.55 -7.65
CA ALA A 206 12.89 -32.87 -8.03
C ALA A 206 13.67 -34.04 -7.40
N ALA A 207 14.91 -33.78 -6.95
CA ALA A 207 15.77 -34.74 -6.25
C ALA A 207 16.38 -34.08 -5.00
N PRO A 208 16.69 -34.85 -3.94
CA PRO A 208 17.36 -34.33 -2.76
C PRO A 208 18.66 -33.59 -3.11
N SER A 209 18.88 -32.45 -2.47
CA SER A 209 19.98 -31.51 -2.75
C SER A 209 20.50 -30.87 -1.46
N GLN A 210 21.68 -30.24 -1.50
CA GLN A 210 22.18 -29.39 -0.42
C GLN A 210 21.88 -27.92 -0.75
N LEU A 211 21.68 -27.09 0.28
CA LEU A 211 21.63 -25.63 0.17
C LEU A 211 22.95 -25.04 0.73
N SER A 212 23.59 -24.15 -0.04
CA SER A 212 24.87 -23.52 0.28
C SER A 212 24.82 -22.02 -0.01
N ILE A 213 24.60 -21.22 1.03
CA ILE A 213 24.54 -19.75 0.98
C ILE A 213 25.76 -19.18 1.70
N CYS A 214 26.52 -18.31 1.04
CA CYS A 214 27.67 -17.62 1.63
C CYS A 214 27.27 -16.30 2.29
N GLU A 215 26.39 -15.51 1.67
CA GLU A 215 25.80 -14.30 2.28
C GLU A 215 24.34 -14.13 1.84
N ALA A 216 23.49 -13.65 2.75
CA ALA A 216 22.05 -13.46 2.56
C ALA A 216 21.64 -12.05 3.02
N PHE A 217 21.56 -11.12 2.06
CA PHE A 217 21.16 -9.75 2.32
C PHE A 217 19.64 -9.65 2.33
N VAL A 218 19.08 -9.02 3.37
CA VAL A 218 17.67 -8.63 3.43
C VAL A 218 17.61 -7.11 3.42
N TYR A 219 17.13 -6.55 2.32
CA TYR A 219 17.19 -5.12 2.04
C TYR A 219 15.84 -4.42 2.29
N THR A 220 15.92 -3.26 2.92
CA THR A 220 14.81 -2.32 3.12
C THR A 220 15.34 -0.88 3.21
N ASP A 221 14.50 0.10 2.87
CA ASP A 221 14.70 1.51 3.20
C ASP A 221 14.00 1.94 4.51
N GLN A 222 13.08 1.13 5.04
CA GLN A 222 12.35 1.40 6.29
C GLN A 222 13.11 0.87 7.53
N ALA A 223 14.38 1.28 7.66
CA ALA A 223 15.23 0.92 8.80
C ALA A 223 16.20 2.05 9.17
N LEU A 224 16.54 2.13 10.46
CA LEU A 224 17.44 3.15 11.01
C LEU A 224 18.90 2.65 10.98
N PRO A 225 19.80 3.21 10.15
CA PRO A 225 21.22 2.85 10.16
C PRO A 225 21.92 3.38 11.42
N ILE A 226 23.00 2.70 11.84
CA ILE A 226 23.78 3.09 13.02
C ILE A 226 24.49 4.45 12.86
N GLU A 227 24.66 4.92 11.62
CA GLU A 227 25.26 6.20 11.26
C GLU A 227 24.37 7.42 11.56
N ARG A 228 23.05 7.23 11.75
CA ARG A 228 22.12 8.29 12.21
C ARG A 228 22.05 8.44 13.73
N CYS A 229 22.67 7.51 14.47
CA CYS A 229 22.76 7.59 15.91
C CYS A 229 23.77 8.66 16.38
N PRO A 230 23.61 9.18 17.61
CA PRO A 230 24.66 10.00 18.23
C PRO A 230 25.97 9.21 18.36
N GLN A 231 27.00 9.64 17.62
CA GLN A 231 28.37 9.12 17.75
C GLN A 231 29.18 9.99 18.72
N PHE A 232 29.97 9.36 19.58
CA PHE A 232 30.82 10.03 20.57
C PHE A 232 32.30 9.62 20.40
N ARG A 233 33.23 10.53 20.71
CA ARG A 233 34.68 10.31 20.48
C ARG A 233 35.28 9.22 21.38
N ASP A 234 34.68 9.01 22.54
CA ASP A 234 35.02 8.04 23.58
C ASP A 234 34.26 6.70 23.43
N GLN A 235 33.56 6.50 22.32
CA GLN A 235 32.72 5.34 22.09
C GLN A 235 33.49 4.13 21.53
N PRO A 236 33.32 2.90 22.07
CA PRO A 236 33.92 1.70 21.49
C PRO A 236 33.38 1.38 20.08
N PRO A 237 34.21 0.96 19.11
CA PRO A 237 33.74 0.48 17.80
C PRO A 237 32.76 -0.69 17.96
N GLY A 238 31.65 -0.68 17.19
CA GLY A 238 30.62 -1.72 17.26
C GLY A 238 29.70 -1.69 18.50
N SER A 239 29.85 -0.69 19.38
CA SER A 239 28.98 -0.51 20.55
C SER A 239 27.58 0.02 20.24
N THR A 240 27.31 0.56 19.04
CA THR A 240 25.96 0.95 18.61
C THR A 240 25.19 -0.25 18.07
N ALA A 241 23.90 -0.34 18.39
CA ALA A 241 22.91 -1.07 17.61
C ALA A 241 21.60 -0.26 17.52
N THR A 242 20.78 -0.51 16.49
CA THR A 242 19.49 0.15 16.29
C THR A 242 18.34 -0.86 16.37
N TYR A 243 17.21 -0.41 16.91
CA TYR A 243 15.97 -1.18 17.04
C TYR A 243 14.77 -0.24 17.23
N ASN A 244 13.66 -0.49 16.51
CA ASN A 244 12.40 0.25 16.60
C ASN A 244 12.56 1.78 16.73
N GLY A 245 13.33 2.38 15.82
CA GLY A 245 13.56 3.83 15.78
C GLY A 245 14.43 4.40 16.91
N LYS A 246 15.10 3.56 17.71
CA LYS A 246 16.01 3.97 18.79
C LYS A 246 17.43 3.46 18.58
N CYS A 247 18.37 4.18 19.17
CA CYS A 247 19.80 3.90 19.18
C CYS A 247 20.24 3.42 20.56
N TYR A 248 20.88 2.25 20.63
CA TYR A 248 21.39 1.65 21.86
C TYR A 248 22.91 1.60 21.82
N ILE A 249 23.57 2.19 22.82
CA ILE A 249 25.03 2.22 22.95
C ILE A 249 25.43 1.43 24.19
N PHE A 250 26.16 0.34 23.96
CA PHE A 250 26.63 -0.59 24.99
C PHE A 250 28.01 -0.18 25.50
N TYR A 251 28.12 0.29 26.75
CA TYR A 251 29.38 0.69 27.37
C TYR A 251 29.91 -0.41 28.30
N ASP A 252 31.07 -0.97 27.95
CA ASP A 252 31.72 -2.13 28.58
C ASP A 252 33.12 -1.84 29.17
N GLN A 253 33.75 -0.74 28.77
CA GLN A 253 35.12 -0.36 29.17
C GLN A 253 35.19 0.57 30.40
N GLN A 254 34.04 1.02 30.91
CA GLN A 254 33.96 2.00 32.01
C GLN A 254 32.79 1.72 32.97
N PRO A 255 32.76 0.55 33.64
CA PRO A 255 31.68 0.19 34.56
C PRO A 255 31.56 1.19 35.72
N SER A 256 30.32 1.47 36.14
CA SER A 256 30.01 2.46 37.18
C SER A 256 28.73 2.11 37.94
N ASN A 257 28.42 2.86 39.01
CA ASN A 257 27.17 2.68 39.76
C ASN A 257 25.95 3.16 38.95
N PHE A 258 24.75 2.82 39.40
CA PHE A 258 23.50 3.15 38.72
C PHE A 258 23.29 4.67 38.52
N ARG A 259 23.66 5.47 39.52
CA ARG A 259 23.45 6.93 39.51
C ARG A 259 24.35 7.61 38.49
N ASP A 260 25.62 7.22 38.45
CA ASP A 260 26.62 7.84 37.59
C ASP A 260 26.49 7.39 36.14
N SER A 261 26.12 6.11 35.88
CA SER A 261 25.75 5.64 34.54
C SER A 261 24.49 6.34 34.00
N LEU A 262 23.46 6.54 34.82
CA LEU A 262 22.28 7.33 34.43
C LEU A 262 22.63 8.80 34.13
N ALA A 263 23.49 9.42 34.94
CA ALA A 263 23.97 10.77 34.71
C ALA A 263 24.84 10.87 33.44
N PHE A 264 25.64 9.86 33.15
CA PHE A 264 26.50 9.74 31.96
C PHE A 264 25.68 9.63 30.66
N CYS A 265 24.58 8.86 30.65
CA CYS A 265 23.69 8.81 29.49
C CYS A 265 22.94 10.15 29.32
N ARG A 266 22.45 10.74 30.43
CA ARG A 266 21.72 12.01 30.41
C ARG A 266 22.56 13.20 29.94
N SER A 267 23.85 13.27 30.31
CA SER A 267 24.76 14.32 29.83
C SER A 267 25.06 14.25 28.32
N ARG A 268 24.75 13.11 27.68
CA ARG A 268 24.86 12.89 26.23
C ARG A 268 23.51 12.97 25.48
N GLY A 269 22.44 13.42 26.13
CA GLY A 269 21.10 13.47 25.51
C GLY A 269 20.50 12.08 25.31
N GLY A 270 20.67 11.19 26.29
CA GLY A 270 20.04 9.87 26.33
C GLY A 270 19.63 9.50 27.75
N THR A 271 19.36 8.22 27.99
CA THR A 271 19.05 7.67 29.32
C THR A 271 19.44 6.19 29.38
N LEU A 272 19.50 5.58 30.55
CA LEU A 272 19.48 4.11 30.64
C LEU A 272 18.16 3.61 30.02
N VAL A 273 18.17 2.42 29.40
CA VAL A 273 16.99 1.78 28.77
C VAL A 273 15.78 1.83 29.70
N ASP A 274 14.72 2.54 29.30
CA ASP A 274 13.62 2.94 30.19
C ASP A 274 12.23 2.45 29.74
N GLU A 275 12.21 1.37 28.96
CA GLU A 275 11.03 0.64 28.52
C GLU A 275 11.34 -0.85 28.30
N SER A 276 10.31 -1.67 28.15
CA SER A 276 10.44 -3.08 27.80
C SER A 276 9.29 -3.56 26.93
N ASN A 277 9.58 -4.54 26.07
CA ASN A 277 8.59 -5.42 25.45
C ASN A 277 9.30 -6.75 25.08
N PRO A 278 8.58 -7.82 24.72
CA PRO A 278 9.20 -9.13 24.46
C PRO A 278 10.21 -9.14 23.29
N ALA A 279 9.99 -8.32 22.26
CA ALA A 279 10.89 -8.23 21.11
C ALA A 279 12.12 -7.36 21.41
N LEU A 280 11.96 -6.24 22.14
CA LEU A 280 13.08 -5.43 22.65
C LEU A 280 13.96 -6.23 23.64
N GLN A 281 13.35 -7.05 24.50
CA GLN A 281 14.09 -7.98 25.36
C GLN A 281 14.90 -8.97 24.52
N GLY A 282 14.29 -9.60 23.52
CA GLY A 282 14.98 -10.51 22.61
C GLY A 282 16.15 -9.84 21.87
N PHE A 283 15.96 -8.60 21.41
CA PHE A 283 17.00 -7.78 20.80
C PHE A 283 18.15 -7.50 21.77
N ILE A 284 17.90 -6.95 22.96
CA ILE A 284 18.96 -6.64 23.92
C ILE A 284 19.68 -7.92 24.37
N SER A 285 18.96 -9.02 24.66
CA SER A 285 19.59 -10.30 25.01
C SER A 285 20.45 -10.88 23.89
N TRP A 286 20.04 -10.76 22.62
CA TRP A 286 20.87 -11.15 21.46
C TRP A 286 22.12 -10.27 21.31
N GLU A 287 21.94 -8.95 21.40
CA GLU A 287 23.00 -7.97 21.26
C GLU A 287 24.03 -8.02 22.40
N LEU A 288 23.61 -8.40 23.62
CA LEU A 288 24.52 -8.73 24.71
C LEU A 288 25.24 -10.06 24.48
N TRP A 289 24.50 -11.14 24.16
CA TRP A 289 25.08 -12.47 23.92
C TRP A 289 26.13 -12.47 22.79
N ARG A 290 25.88 -11.77 21.67
CA ARG A 290 26.82 -11.74 20.53
C ARG A 290 28.11 -10.97 20.84
N ARG A 291 28.07 -10.00 21.76
CA ARG A 291 29.26 -9.25 22.24
C ARG A 291 30.04 -10.08 23.26
N HIS A 292 29.33 -10.80 24.13
CA HIS A 292 29.87 -11.51 25.29
C HIS A 292 29.95 -13.03 25.12
N ARG A 293 30.25 -13.51 23.90
CA ARG A 293 30.39 -14.95 23.59
C ARG A 293 31.44 -15.68 24.44
N SER A 294 32.43 -14.95 24.97
CA SER A 294 33.49 -15.46 25.84
C SER A 294 33.34 -15.11 27.32
N ASP A 295 32.42 -14.20 27.67
CA ASP A 295 32.14 -13.79 29.06
C ASP A 295 30.63 -13.85 29.34
N SER A 296 30.13 -15.06 29.63
CA SER A 296 28.75 -15.25 30.06
C SER A 296 28.47 -14.75 31.49
N SER A 297 29.40 -14.02 32.14
CA SER A 297 29.21 -13.45 33.49
C SER A 297 28.95 -11.94 33.50
N SER A 298 29.20 -11.24 32.39
CA SER A 298 28.99 -9.80 32.24
C SER A 298 27.55 -9.34 32.54
N GLN A 299 27.41 -8.09 32.98
CA GLN A 299 26.16 -7.56 33.54
C GLN A 299 25.98 -6.08 33.16
N TYR A 300 24.75 -5.68 32.83
CA TYR A 300 24.46 -4.32 32.34
C TYR A 300 23.30 -3.66 33.09
N TRP A 301 23.48 -2.41 33.51
CA TRP A 301 22.40 -1.58 34.02
C TRP A 301 21.31 -1.33 32.98
N MET A 302 20.05 -1.41 33.42
CA MET A 302 18.88 -0.87 32.73
C MET A 302 18.23 0.20 33.61
N GLY A 303 17.41 1.08 33.02
CA GLY A 303 16.79 2.21 33.70
C GLY A 303 15.57 1.86 34.56
N ALA A 304 15.55 0.71 35.25
CA ALA A 304 14.49 0.31 36.17
C ALA A 304 14.98 0.30 37.63
N VAL A 305 14.16 0.85 38.52
CA VAL A 305 14.38 0.96 39.97
C VAL A 305 13.11 0.58 40.73
N ARG A 306 13.22 0.20 42.00
CA ARG A 306 12.04 0.09 42.88
C ARG A 306 11.40 1.46 43.09
N ASP A 307 10.07 1.51 43.18
CA ASP A 307 9.35 2.75 43.46
C ASP A 307 9.68 3.25 44.88
N PRO A 308 10.18 4.49 45.05
CA PRO A 308 10.41 5.08 46.37
C PRO A 308 9.17 5.21 47.26
N GLN A 309 7.96 5.06 46.71
CA GLN A 309 6.70 5.06 47.48
C GLN A 309 6.19 3.66 47.83
N ASP A 310 6.47 2.65 47.01
CA ASP A 310 6.09 1.25 47.27
C ASP A 310 7.17 0.28 46.72
N PRO A 311 8.09 -0.22 47.57
CA PRO A 311 9.20 -1.09 47.17
C PRO A 311 8.79 -2.45 46.53
N ASN A 312 7.50 -2.80 46.52
CA ASN A 312 6.99 -3.97 45.80
C ASN A 312 6.88 -3.75 44.29
N TYR A 313 6.81 -2.49 43.85
CA TYR A 313 6.68 -2.11 42.44
C TYR A 313 7.98 -1.56 41.87
N TRP A 314 8.11 -1.68 40.55
CA TRP A 314 9.24 -1.19 39.78
C TRP A 314 8.79 -0.07 38.84
N LYS A 315 9.60 0.98 38.75
CA LYS A 315 9.42 2.13 37.87
C LYS A 315 10.65 2.37 37.00
N TRP A 316 10.40 2.84 35.80
CA TRP A 316 11.41 3.32 34.88
C TRP A 316 11.95 4.69 35.33
N VAL A 317 13.18 5.02 34.93
CA VAL A 317 13.82 6.32 35.21
C VAL A 317 13.14 7.53 34.55
N ASN A 318 12.13 7.29 33.71
CA ASN A 318 11.20 8.30 33.16
C ASN A 318 9.91 8.47 33.99
N GLY A 319 9.71 7.70 35.05
CA GLY A 319 8.56 7.76 35.96
C GLY A 319 7.39 6.84 35.62
N LYS A 320 7.41 6.12 34.49
CA LYS A 320 6.39 5.12 34.12
C LYS A 320 6.55 3.82 34.92
N ASP A 321 5.46 3.11 35.14
CA ASP A 321 5.48 1.78 35.78
C ASP A 321 6.06 0.70 34.85
N VAL A 322 6.73 -0.30 35.43
CA VAL A 322 7.24 -1.48 34.72
C VAL A 322 6.09 -2.47 34.50
N THR A 323 5.43 -2.37 33.35
CA THR A 323 4.27 -3.22 32.99
C THR A 323 4.68 -4.61 32.47
N VAL A 324 5.84 -4.72 31.81
CA VAL A 324 6.38 -5.99 31.28
C VAL A 324 7.78 -6.21 31.86
N SER A 325 8.06 -7.42 32.35
CA SER A 325 9.30 -7.71 33.07
C SER A 325 9.82 -9.12 32.84
N PHE A 326 11.14 -9.28 32.69
CA PHE A 326 11.79 -10.54 32.35
C PHE A 326 12.69 -11.07 33.49
N TRP A 327 12.21 -10.96 34.73
CA TRP A 327 12.91 -11.43 35.92
C TRP A 327 13.24 -12.92 35.87
N ASN A 328 14.48 -13.28 36.14
CA ASN A 328 14.85 -14.67 36.44
C ASN A 328 14.35 -15.08 37.84
N ALA A 329 14.53 -14.18 38.81
CA ALA A 329 13.78 -14.06 40.07
C ALA A 329 14.12 -12.68 40.64
N PRO A 330 13.15 -11.84 41.05
CA PRO A 330 13.45 -10.66 41.84
C PRO A 330 13.76 -11.06 43.29
N GLY A 331 14.80 -10.48 43.89
CA GLY A 331 15.10 -10.60 45.31
C GLY A 331 14.19 -9.73 46.18
N ASP A 332 14.42 -9.79 47.49
CA ASP A 332 13.53 -9.19 48.50
C ASP A 332 13.98 -7.82 49.01
N GLY A 333 15.03 -7.20 48.43
CA GLY A 333 15.57 -5.93 48.97
C GLY A 333 16.51 -5.09 48.10
N GLU A 334 16.83 -5.49 46.87
CA GLU A 334 17.82 -4.77 46.05
C GLU A 334 17.17 -3.75 45.09
N GLY A 335 17.67 -2.51 45.07
CA GLY A 335 16.92 -1.35 44.56
C GLY A 335 16.96 -1.08 43.05
N CYS A 336 17.90 -1.66 42.31
CA CYS A 336 18.13 -1.35 40.89
C CYS A 336 18.17 -2.62 40.02
N ALA A 337 17.74 -2.51 38.76
CA ALA A 337 17.63 -3.63 37.82
C ALA A 337 18.81 -3.72 36.85
N ARG A 338 19.22 -4.95 36.52
CA ARG A 338 20.30 -5.26 35.57
C ARG A 338 19.95 -6.45 34.66
N PHE A 339 20.53 -6.48 33.47
CA PHE A 339 20.65 -7.69 32.65
C PHE A 339 21.78 -8.55 33.19
N ASP A 340 21.54 -9.83 33.47
CA ASP A 340 22.51 -10.77 34.04
C ASP A 340 22.88 -11.87 33.03
N GLY A 341 24.11 -11.83 32.49
CA GLY A 341 24.61 -12.85 31.55
C GLY A 341 24.57 -14.27 32.14
N SER A 342 24.83 -14.41 33.45
CA SER A 342 24.82 -15.70 34.15
C SER A 342 23.42 -16.30 34.28
N LYS A 343 22.37 -15.51 34.00
CA LYS A 343 20.96 -15.93 33.93
C LYS A 343 20.41 -15.86 32.50
N GLY A 344 21.27 -15.83 31.48
CA GLY A 344 20.88 -15.79 30.08
C GLY A 344 20.37 -14.43 29.59
N TRP A 345 20.87 -13.34 30.19
CA TRP A 345 20.43 -11.95 29.94
C TRP A 345 18.96 -11.68 30.33
N LEU A 346 18.40 -12.51 31.20
CA LEU A 346 17.20 -12.19 31.98
C LEU A 346 17.52 -11.11 33.02
N TRP A 347 16.46 -10.53 33.60
CA TRP A 347 16.60 -9.47 34.59
C TRP A 347 16.88 -10.05 35.97
N ALA A 348 17.72 -9.36 36.73
CA ALA A 348 17.91 -9.55 38.15
C ALA A 348 18.04 -8.17 38.81
N ASP A 349 17.70 -8.06 40.08
CA ASP A 349 18.04 -6.89 40.88
C ASP A 349 19.50 -6.94 41.38
N THR A 350 19.96 -5.80 41.89
CA THR A 350 21.22 -5.64 42.62
C THR A 350 21.25 -4.31 43.39
N ASP A 351 22.14 -4.19 44.38
CA ASP A 351 22.51 -2.89 44.97
C ASP A 351 22.92 -1.89 43.88
N CYS A 352 22.25 -0.74 43.87
CA CYS A 352 22.51 0.41 42.99
C CYS A 352 23.96 0.94 43.05
N GLN A 353 24.74 0.61 44.09
CA GLN A 353 26.17 0.95 44.19
C GLN A 353 27.10 0.03 43.38
N ALA A 354 26.62 -1.11 42.86
CA ALA A 354 27.44 -2.06 42.11
C ALA A 354 28.07 -1.42 40.85
N THR A 355 29.34 -1.70 40.57
CA THR A 355 30.03 -1.17 39.40
C THR A 355 29.81 -2.07 38.18
N LEU A 356 28.79 -1.78 37.38
CA LEU A 356 28.39 -2.58 36.22
C LEU A 356 28.55 -1.81 34.90
N ASN A 357 28.57 -2.55 33.80
CA ASN A 357 28.44 -2.00 32.45
C ASN A 357 27.04 -1.39 32.27
N TYR A 358 26.78 -0.63 31.20
CA TYR A 358 25.48 0.02 31.01
C TYR A 358 25.12 0.27 29.55
N ILE A 359 23.81 0.37 29.30
CA ILE A 359 23.25 0.62 27.96
C ILE A 359 22.59 1.99 27.97
N CYS A 360 23.15 2.95 27.23
CA CYS A 360 22.48 4.22 26.97
C CYS A 360 21.57 4.08 25.75
N GLN A 361 20.28 4.33 25.91
CA GLN A 361 19.38 4.59 24.77
C GLN A 361 19.40 6.07 24.38
N HIS A 362 19.28 6.34 23.09
CA HIS A 362 19.19 7.66 22.48
C HIS A 362 18.15 7.66 21.35
N GLN A 363 17.56 8.82 21.07
CA GLN A 363 16.84 9.05 19.82
C GLN A 363 17.85 9.27 18.67
N PRO A 364 17.49 8.93 17.41
CA PRO A 364 18.21 9.36 16.23
C PRO A 364 18.19 10.89 16.06
N LYS A 365 19.12 11.43 15.29
CA LYS A 365 19.21 12.89 15.05
C LYS A 365 18.36 13.38 13.88
N ALA A 366 18.08 12.50 12.92
CA ALA A 366 17.48 12.82 11.63
C ALA A 366 16.79 11.60 11.05
N CYS A 367 15.77 11.82 10.22
CA CYS A 367 15.08 10.76 9.48
C CYS A 367 15.81 10.37 8.18
N GLY A 368 16.81 11.17 7.78
CA GLY A 368 17.40 11.12 6.45
C GLY A 368 16.53 11.82 5.41
N ARG A 369 17.09 11.98 4.21
CA ARG A 369 16.40 12.58 3.07
C ARG A 369 15.27 11.64 2.59
N PRO A 370 14.01 12.09 2.53
CA PRO A 370 12.91 11.22 2.12
C PRO A 370 12.91 11.03 0.61
N GLU A 371 12.10 10.08 0.13
CA GLU A 371 11.77 9.94 -1.28
C GLU A 371 11.21 11.26 -1.85
N GLN A 372 11.65 11.60 -3.07
CA GLN A 372 11.13 12.71 -3.88
C GLN A 372 10.62 12.13 -5.21
N PRO A 373 9.32 12.19 -5.52
CA PRO A 373 8.76 11.64 -6.76
C PRO A 373 9.36 12.26 -8.03
N PRO A 374 9.31 11.56 -9.18
CA PRO A 374 9.58 12.18 -10.47
C PRO A 374 8.53 13.26 -10.77
N ASN A 375 8.92 14.27 -11.55
CA ASN A 375 8.09 15.46 -11.83
C ASN A 375 7.64 16.19 -10.55
N SER A 376 8.55 16.41 -9.59
CA SER A 376 8.24 17.08 -8.33
C SER A 376 9.39 17.93 -7.79
N THR A 377 9.01 18.97 -7.05
CA THR A 377 9.89 19.77 -6.18
C THR A 377 9.60 19.44 -4.72
N MET A 378 10.66 19.25 -3.93
CA MET A 378 10.61 19.11 -2.47
C MET A 378 11.33 20.29 -1.81
N THR A 379 10.70 20.93 -0.83
CA THR A 379 11.24 22.06 -0.06
C THR A 379 11.38 21.69 1.41
N THR A 380 12.49 22.11 2.04
CA THR A 380 12.75 21.96 3.48
C THR A 380 13.97 22.78 3.90
N GLU A 381 14.08 23.09 5.20
CA GLU A 381 15.27 23.65 5.83
C GLU A 381 16.25 22.57 6.33
N SER A 382 15.76 21.39 6.73
CA SER A 382 16.60 20.28 7.23
C SER A 382 15.92 18.91 7.13
N PHE A 383 16.59 17.85 7.62
CA PHE A 383 16.03 16.50 7.78
C PHE A 383 16.14 15.99 9.23
N GLU A 384 16.37 16.91 10.18
CA GLU A 384 16.51 16.60 11.61
C GLU A 384 15.15 16.32 12.27
N VAL A 385 15.15 15.69 13.45
CA VAL A 385 13.91 15.41 14.21
C VAL A 385 13.12 16.69 14.47
N GLY A 386 11.83 16.68 14.11
CA GLY A 386 10.93 17.83 14.17
C GLY A 386 10.88 18.69 12.90
N ALA A 387 11.71 18.42 11.89
CA ALA A 387 11.66 19.13 10.61
C ALA A 387 10.47 18.67 9.74
N THR A 388 9.89 19.61 8.98
CA THR A 388 8.83 19.35 7.99
C THR A 388 9.36 19.48 6.57
N VAL A 389 9.03 18.52 5.71
CA VAL A 389 9.26 18.58 4.26
C VAL A 389 7.94 18.87 3.54
N GLU A 390 7.95 19.77 2.55
CA GLU A 390 6.79 20.08 1.71
C GLU A 390 7.05 19.66 0.25
N TYR A 391 6.01 19.14 -0.41
CA TYR A 391 6.05 18.60 -1.77
C TYR A 391 5.09 19.34 -2.69
N SER A 392 5.54 19.63 -3.90
CA SER A 392 4.71 20.15 -4.99
C SER A 392 5.05 19.45 -6.31
N CYS A 393 4.04 18.99 -7.04
CA CYS A 393 4.24 18.36 -8.34
C CYS A 393 4.38 19.39 -9.48
N ASP A 394 5.12 19.03 -10.51
CA ASP A 394 5.35 19.88 -11.69
C ASP A 394 4.07 20.03 -12.52
N LYS A 395 3.97 21.15 -13.26
CA LYS A 395 2.77 21.55 -14.02
C LYS A 395 2.18 20.40 -14.85
N GLY A 396 0.91 20.07 -14.58
CA GLY A 396 0.18 19.00 -15.27
C GLY A 396 0.14 17.66 -14.53
N HIS A 397 0.81 17.56 -13.38
CA HIS A 397 0.73 16.42 -12.48
C HIS A 397 -0.14 16.75 -11.26
N LEU A 398 -0.90 15.75 -10.78
CA LEU A 398 -1.64 15.80 -9.52
C LEU A 398 -0.78 15.19 -8.40
N LEU A 399 -0.74 15.84 -7.24
CA LEU A 399 -0.16 15.27 -6.02
C LEU A 399 -1.18 14.35 -5.36
N VAL A 400 -0.82 13.07 -5.19
CA VAL A 400 -1.65 12.05 -4.56
C VAL A 400 -0.95 11.56 -3.29
N GLY A 401 -1.46 11.96 -2.12
CA GLY A 401 -0.84 11.71 -0.82
C GLY A 401 -0.67 13.02 0.00
N PRO A 402 0.13 13.00 1.07
CA PRO A 402 0.35 14.18 1.91
C PRO A 402 1.23 15.22 1.20
N THR A 403 0.84 16.49 1.26
CA THR A 403 1.65 17.62 0.76
C THR A 403 2.81 17.96 1.70
N VAL A 404 2.67 17.68 3.00
CA VAL A 404 3.67 17.94 4.04
C VAL A 404 3.89 16.68 4.86
N ARG A 405 5.14 16.37 5.22
CA ARG A 405 5.51 15.25 6.11
C ARG A 405 6.49 15.71 7.18
N THR A 406 6.35 15.20 8.40
CA THR A 406 7.16 15.57 9.57
C THR A 406 8.13 14.46 9.95
N CYS A 407 9.38 14.79 10.21
CA CYS A 407 10.37 13.86 10.75
C CYS A 407 10.12 13.64 12.25
N LEU A 408 9.74 12.41 12.63
CA LEU A 408 9.43 12.03 14.01
C LEU A 408 10.69 11.67 14.82
N ASP A 409 10.56 11.62 16.14
CA ASP A 409 11.63 11.26 17.08
C ASP A 409 12.08 9.79 17.00
N THR A 410 11.33 8.96 16.26
CA THR A 410 11.69 7.60 15.85
C THR A 410 12.70 7.56 14.69
N GLY A 411 13.01 8.70 14.05
CA GLY A 411 13.86 8.73 12.85
C GLY A 411 13.14 8.28 11.57
N PHE A 412 11.81 8.33 11.54
CA PHE A 412 10.98 8.09 10.37
C PHE A 412 10.00 9.25 10.16
N TYR A 413 9.45 9.39 8.96
CA TYR A 413 8.42 10.38 8.66
C TYR A 413 7.04 9.86 9.11
N ASP A 414 6.15 10.78 9.49
CA ASP A 414 4.79 10.54 9.96
C ASP A 414 3.88 9.80 8.96
N GLU A 415 3.90 10.20 7.69
CA GLU A 415 3.07 9.62 6.63
C GLU A 415 3.91 9.00 5.50
N PHE A 416 3.25 8.29 4.57
CA PHE A 416 3.85 7.75 3.35
C PHE A 416 4.24 8.87 2.36
N PRO A 417 5.23 8.67 1.47
CA PRO A 417 5.54 9.65 0.43
C PRO A 417 4.35 9.87 -0.52
N PRO A 418 4.09 11.11 -0.97
CA PRO A 418 3.11 11.37 -2.02
C PRO A 418 3.61 10.87 -3.39
N VAL A 419 2.72 10.76 -4.36
CA VAL A 419 3.05 10.41 -5.76
C VAL A 419 2.53 11.49 -6.70
N CYS A 420 3.39 11.96 -7.61
CA CYS A 420 3.02 12.89 -8.67
C CYS A 420 2.55 12.14 -9.92
N LYS A 421 1.23 12.12 -10.17
CA LYS A 421 0.61 11.42 -11.31
C LYS A 421 0.19 12.37 -12.43
N ARG A 422 0.50 12.03 -13.68
CA ARG A 422 -0.08 12.66 -14.88
C ARG A 422 -1.30 11.86 -15.32
N ILE A 423 -2.48 12.27 -14.85
CA ILE A 423 -3.75 11.53 -15.02
C ILE A 423 -4.43 11.95 -16.32
N GLU A 424 -4.66 10.99 -17.22
CA GLU A 424 -5.40 11.16 -18.48
C GLU A 424 -6.38 10.00 -18.70
N CYS A 425 -7.68 10.30 -18.79
CA CYS A 425 -8.74 9.29 -18.82
C CYS A 425 -9.02 8.68 -20.21
N GLY A 426 -8.07 8.83 -21.15
CA GLY A 426 -8.26 8.48 -22.56
C GLY A 426 -9.37 9.28 -23.26
N LEU A 427 -9.61 8.96 -24.54
CA LEU A 427 -10.75 9.52 -25.27
C LEU A 427 -12.07 8.95 -24.73
N PRO A 428 -13.15 9.77 -24.62
CA PRO A 428 -14.47 9.28 -24.25
C PRO A 428 -14.99 8.21 -25.21
N ALA A 429 -15.75 7.25 -24.68
CA ALA A 429 -16.39 6.23 -25.49
C ALA A 429 -17.45 6.84 -26.42
N GLU A 430 -17.45 6.42 -27.69
CA GLU A 430 -18.49 6.76 -28.67
C GLU A 430 -19.82 6.09 -28.29
N ILE A 431 -20.94 6.75 -28.64
CA ILE A 431 -22.29 6.27 -28.38
C ILE A 431 -23.09 6.24 -29.68
N ARG A 432 -23.97 5.24 -29.86
CA ARG A 432 -24.83 5.17 -31.04
C ARG A 432 -25.90 6.26 -30.97
N HIS A 433 -26.19 6.88 -32.12
CA HIS A 433 -27.15 7.98 -32.24
C HIS A 433 -26.86 9.17 -31.34
N GLY A 434 -25.57 9.46 -31.15
CA GLY A 434 -25.11 10.57 -30.35
C GLY A 434 -23.64 10.92 -30.62
N THR A 435 -23.24 12.06 -30.09
CA THR A 435 -21.90 12.63 -30.25
C THR A 435 -21.40 13.12 -28.89
N TYR A 436 -20.12 13.48 -28.82
CA TYR A 436 -19.57 14.13 -27.63
C TYR A 436 -18.63 15.28 -28.00
N VAL A 437 -18.45 16.21 -27.05
CA VAL A 437 -17.41 17.23 -27.10
C VAL A 437 -16.60 17.20 -25.81
N LEU A 438 -15.28 17.34 -25.93
CA LEU A 438 -14.40 17.64 -24.80
C LEU A 438 -14.48 19.15 -24.55
N VAL A 439 -15.02 19.54 -23.39
CA VAL A 439 -15.38 20.94 -23.09
C VAL A 439 -14.17 21.89 -23.16
N ASN A 440 -12.98 21.38 -22.80
CA ASN A 440 -11.71 22.09 -22.87
C ASN A 440 -10.76 21.52 -23.94
N GLY A 441 -11.21 20.58 -24.78
CA GLY A 441 -10.36 19.80 -25.69
C GLY A 441 -9.43 18.77 -25.03
N THR A 442 -9.37 18.72 -23.69
CA THR A 442 -8.47 17.88 -22.91
C THR A 442 -9.14 16.62 -22.34
N THR A 443 -8.33 15.62 -22.01
CA THR A 443 -8.73 14.36 -21.34
C THR A 443 -8.03 14.14 -19.99
N SER A 444 -7.28 15.13 -19.50
CA SER A 444 -6.58 15.10 -18.20
C SER A 444 -7.54 15.18 -17.01
N TYR A 445 -7.06 14.92 -15.79
CA TYR A 445 -7.83 15.10 -14.54
C TYR A 445 -8.68 16.38 -14.51
N LEU A 446 -9.93 16.26 -14.02
CA LEU A 446 -10.98 17.29 -14.03
C LEU A 446 -11.40 17.84 -15.40
N SER A 447 -10.89 17.28 -16.51
CA SER A 447 -11.48 17.54 -17.84
C SER A 447 -12.90 17.02 -17.90
N HIS A 448 -13.70 17.61 -18.78
CA HIS A 448 -15.11 17.28 -18.94
C HIS A 448 -15.43 16.86 -20.36
N VAL A 449 -16.15 15.74 -20.49
CA VAL A 449 -16.88 15.39 -21.70
C VAL A 449 -18.35 15.74 -21.52
N GLN A 450 -18.95 16.29 -22.58
CA GLN A 450 -20.38 16.54 -22.69
C GLN A 450 -20.91 15.79 -23.92
N TYR A 451 -21.84 14.87 -23.69
CA TYR A 451 -22.54 14.11 -24.72
C TYR A 451 -23.78 14.86 -25.23
N TYR A 452 -24.21 14.52 -26.44
CA TYR A 452 -25.48 14.94 -27.06
C TYR A 452 -26.06 13.76 -27.86
N CYS A 453 -27.39 13.69 -28.00
CA CYS A 453 -28.06 12.72 -28.87
C CYS A 453 -28.44 13.35 -30.22
N GLU A 454 -28.56 12.51 -31.25
CA GLU A 454 -29.09 12.89 -32.57
C GLU A 454 -30.58 13.25 -32.51
N SER A 455 -31.07 14.01 -33.50
CA SER A 455 -32.48 14.39 -33.58
C SER A 455 -33.38 13.15 -33.66
N GLY A 456 -34.31 13.02 -32.72
CA GLY A 456 -35.20 11.85 -32.59
C GLY A 456 -34.72 10.79 -31.62
N TYR A 457 -33.65 11.07 -30.87
CA TYR A 457 -33.20 10.28 -29.72
C TYR A 457 -33.09 11.16 -28.47
N GLU A 458 -33.48 10.62 -27.33
CA GLU A 458 -33.36 11.25 -26.01
C GLU A 458 -32.29 10.56 -25.16
N MET A 459 -31.79 11.25 -24.13
CA MET A 459 -30.61 10.79 -23.39
C MET A 459 -30.95 10.08 -22.09
N ALA A 460 -30.68 8.78 -22.04
CA ALA A 460 -30.71 7.97 -20.84
C ALA A 460 -29.33 7.91 -20.18
N GLY A 461 -29.09 8.77 -19.19
CA GLY A 461 -27.87 8.74 -18.36
C GLY A 461 -27.33 10.12 -17.98
N ARG A 462 -26.09 10.19 -17.49
CA ARG A 462 -25.40 11.45 -17.21
C ARG A 462 -24.79 12.01 -18.50
N SER A 463 -25.28 13.16 -18.96
CA SER A 463 -24.78 13.83 -20.17
C SER A 463 -23.33 14.35 -20.02
N ARG A 464 -22.92 14.65 -18.79
CA ARG A 464 -21.59 15.20 -18.48
C ARG A 464 -20.85 14.21 -17.57
N LEU A 465 -19.65 13.83 -17.99
CA LEU A 465 -18.71 13.08 -17.16
C LEU A 465 -17.45 13.92 -16.89
N VAL A 466 -16.72 13.55 -15.85
CA VAL A 466 -15.47 14.18 -15.41
C VAL A 466 -14.36 13.15 -15.48
N CYS A 467 -13.15 13.53 -15.89
CA CYS A 467 -11.98 12.68 -15.74
C CYS A 467 -11.56 12.64 -14.27
N ASP A 468 -11.66 11.47 -13.64
CA ASP A 468 -11.47 11.26 -12.22
C ASP A 468 -10.03 10.85 -11.85
N ILE A 469 -9.75 10.72 -10.56
CA ILE A 469 -8.42 10.36 -10.04
C ILE A 469 -7.98 8.93 -10.43
N ASP A 470 -8.96 8.04 -10.68
CA ASP A 470 -8.76 6.64 -11.08
C ASP A 470 -8.39 6.45 -12.58
N GLU A 471 -7.92 7.51 -13.25
CA GLU A 471 -7.55 7.51 -14.68
C GLU A 471 -8.73 7.08 -15.59
N ARG A 472 -9.96 7.35 -15.15
CA ARG A 472 -11.23 6.98 -15.82
C ARG A 472 -12.25 8.11 -15.76
N TRP A 473 -13.14 8.15 -16.75
CA TRP A 473 -14.33 9.00 -16.70
C TRP A 473 -15.27 8.53 -15.59
N ASN A 474 -15.81 9.46 -14.79
CA ASN A 474 -16.49 9.19 -13.52
C ASN A 474 -17.91 8.59 -13.62
N GLY A 475 -18.16 7.77 -14.64
CA GLY A 475 -19.41 7.06 -14.89
C GLY A 475 -19.39 6.33 -16.24
N PRO A 476 -20.34 5.42 -16.48
CA PRO A 476 -20.55 4.87 -17.82
C PRO A 476 -21.02 5.97 -18.78
N PRO A 477 -20.73 5.86 -20.10
CA PRO A 477 -21.30 6.76 -21.10
C PRO A 477 -22.83 6.65 -21.13
N PRO A 478 -23.56 7.76 -21.39
CA PRO A 478 -25.01 7.73 -21.52
C PRO A 478 -25.45 6.99 -22.79
N ARG A 479 -26.72 6.60 -22.84
CA ARG A 479 -27.34 6.00 -24.05
C ARG A 479 -28.27 7.01 -24.71
N CYS A 480 -28.34 6.97 -26.04
CA CYS A 480 -29.37 7.67 -26.81
C CYS A 480 -30.46 6.67 -27.15
N GLU A 481 -31.62 6.81 -26.51
CA GLU A 481 -32.79 5.94 -26.67
C GLU A 481 -33.79 6.62 -27.61
N VAL A 482 -34.46 5.85 -28.46
CA VAL A 482 -35.26 6.42 -29.56
C VAL A 482 -36.53 7.06 -29.02
N VAL A 483 -36.83 8.30 -29.42
CA VAL A 483 -38.00 9.04 -28.96
C VAL A 483 -39.27 8.29 -29.36
N GLN A 484 -40.16 8.08 -28.39
CA GLN A 484 -41.43 7.36 -28.58
C GLN A 484 -42.61 8.33 -28.70
N CYS A 485 -43.35 8.24 -29.79
CA CYS A 485 -44.66 8.87 -29.95
C CYS A 485 -45.76 8.09 -29.21
N GLU A 486 -46.84 8.78 -28.87
CA GLU A 486 -48.08 8.18 -28.35
C GLU A 486 -48.53 6.98 -29.22
N THR A 487 -48.85 5.85 -28.59
CA THR A 487 -49.30 4.64 -29.29
C THR A 487 -50.62 4.91 -30.02
N PRO A 488 -50.70 4.70 -31.35
CA PRO A 488 -51.91 4.96 -32.12
C PRO A 488 -53.15 4.22 -31.60
N VAL A 489 -54.14 4.98 -31.13
CA VAL A 489 -55.42 4.45 -30.64
C VAL A 489 -56.23 3.87 -31.82
N PRO A 490 -56.81 2.66 -31.69
CA PRO A 490 -57.70 2.11 -32.72
C PRO A 490 -58.90 3.00 -33.00
N ILE A 491 -59.12 3.33 -34.28
CA ILE A 491 -60.27 4.14 -34.73
C ILE A 491 -61.53 3.27 -34.84
N GLN A 492 -62.70 3.85 -34.52
CA GLN A 492 -63.98 3.14 -34.66
C GLN A 492 -64.22 2.76 -36.13
N ASN A 493 -64.71 1.55 -36.36
CA ASN A 493 -64.96 0.95 -37.67
C ASN A 493 -63.74 0.98 -38.61
N GLY A 494 -62.54 0.85 -38.06
CA GLY A 494 -61.29 0.67 -38.81
C GLY A 494 -60.23 -0.08 -38.00
N ARG A 495 -59.02 -0.20 -38.56
CA ARG A 495 -57.81 -0.69 -37.88
C ARG A 495 -56.64 0.25 -38.13
N VAL A 496 -55.62 0.15 -37.27
CA VAL A 496 -54.33 0.81 -37.45
C VAL A 496 -53.21 -0.23 -37.43
N SER A 497 -52.21 -0.05 -38.27
CA SER A 497 -50.99 -0.86 -38.34
C SER A 497 -49.76 0.04 -38.32
N VAL A 498 -48.83 -0.21 -37.40
CA VAL A 498 -47.62 0.60 -37.22
C VAL A 498 -46.41 -0.16 -37.74
N SER A 499 -45.59 0.48 -38.58
CA SER A 499 -44.36 -0.10 -39.12
C SER A 499 -43.44 -0.59 -38.00
N GLY A 500 -43.05 -1.86 -38.01
CA GLY A 500 -42.15 -2.43 -36.98
C GLY A 500 -42.79 -2.64 -35.60
N ASN A 501 -44.12 -2.53 -35.47
CA ASN A 501 -44.90 -2.76 -34.23
C ASN A 501 -44.55 -1.85 -33.04
N ALA A 502 -43.85 -0.72 -33.26
CA ALA A 502 -43.48 0.23 -32.21
C ALA A 502 -43.69 1.68 -32.66
N SER A 503 -44.22 2.53 -31.78
CA SER A 503 -44.53 3.95 -32.05
C SER A 503 -43.31 4.87 -31.90
N VAL A 504 -42.16 4.50 -32.48
CA VAL A 504 -40.88 5.22 -32.31
C VAL A 504 -40.60 6.20 -33.46
N PHE A 505 -39.66 7.13 -33.26
CA PHE A 505 -39.23 8.09 -34.29
C PHE A 505 -38.99 7.43 -35.66
N GLY A 506 -39.58 8.02 -36.71
CA GLY A 506 -39.52 7.50 -38.08
C GLY A 506 -40.53 6.38 -38.39
N ALA A 507 -41.25 5.83 -37.39
CA ALA A 507 -42.31 4.87 -37.64
C ALA A 507 -43.52 5.52 -38.33
N VAL A 508 -44.18 4.76 -39.20
CA VAL A 508 -45.41 5.14 -39.92
C VAL A 508 -46.58 4.34 -39.37
N ALA A 509 -47.67 5.04 -39.02
CA ALA A 509 -48.95 4.45 -38.66
C ALA A 509 -49.92 4.58 -39.84
N GLU A 510 -50.35 3.44 -40.38
CA GLU A 510 -51.31 3.35 -41.49
C GLU A 510 -52.70 2.93 -40.98
N TYR A 511 -53.76 3.54 -41.50
CA TYR A 511 -55.15 3.36 -41.07
C TYR A 511 -56.01 2.86 -42.23
N GLU A 512 -56.84 1.85 -41.98
CA GLU A 512 -57.75 1.26 -42.96
C GLU A 512 -59.15 1.09 -42.36
N CYS A 513 -60.20 1.53 -43.06
CA CYS A 513 -61.58 1.37 -42.60
C CYS A 513 -62.14 -0.02 -42.90
N ALA A 514 -63.08 -0.47 -42.06
CA ALA A 514 -63.90 -1.65 -42.33
C ALA A 514 -64.78 -1.43 -43.57
N ARG A 515 -65.18 -2.52 -44.24
CA ARG A 515 -65.96 -2.46 -45.48
C ARG A 515 -67.25 -1.63 -45.32
N GLY A 516 -67.60 -0.87 -46.35
CA GLY A 516 -68.75 0.05 -46.33
C GLY A 516 -68.50 1.30 -45.47
N HIS A 517 -67.24 1.63 -45.16
CA HIS A 517 -66.85 2.89 -44.54
C HIS A 517 -65.68 3.52 -45.32
N ARG A 518 -65.73 4.85 -45.49
CA ARG A 518 -64.70 5.68 -46.11
C ARG A 518 -63.83 6.35 -45.04
N LEU A 519 -62.52 6.40 -45.28
CA LEU A 519 -61.56 7.10 -44.43
C LEU A 519 -61.64 8.62 -44.68
N LEU A 520 -61.61 9.39 -43.60
CA LEU A 520 -61.54 10.86 -43.61
C LEU A 520 -60.30 11.31 -42.82
N GLY A 521 -59.40 12.03 -43.49
CA GLY A 521 -58.08 12.40 -42.94
C GLY A 521 -56.95 11.61 -43.62
N PRO A 522 -55.73 11.66 -43.07
CA PRO A 522 -54.57 11.01 -43.68
C PRO A 522 -54.59 9.49 -43.49
N GLN A 523 -54.30 8.75 -44.57
CA GLN A 523 -54.14 7.28 -44.52
C GLN A 523 -52.90 6.86 -43.72
N GLN A 524 -51.83 7.66 -43.79
CA GLN A 524 -50.56 7.39 -43.12
C GLN A 524 -50.11 8.62 -42.31
N ARG A 525 -49.53 8.39 -41.14
CA ARG A 525 -48.98 9.40 -40.22
C ARG A 525 -47.57 8.97 -39.80
N THR A 526 -46.64 9.91 -39.63
CA THR A 526 -45.24 9.66 -39.29
C THR A 526 -44.90 10.16 -37.88
N CYS A 527 -44.17 9.38 -37.09
CA CYS A 527 -43.68 9.81 -35.79
C CYS A 527 -42.45 10.73 -35.94
N LEU A 528 -42.57 11.99 -35.52
CA LEU A 528 -41.52 12.99 -35.62
C LEU A 528 -40.53 12.92 -34.45
N ALA A 529 -39.36 13.54 -34.63
CA ALA A 529 -38.31 13.65 -33.62
C ALA A 529 -38.74 14.38 -32.33
N THR A 530 -39.92 14.99 -32.31
CA THR A 530 -40.54 15.66 -31.16
C THR A 530 -41.40 14.75 -30.28
N GLY A 531 -41.54 13.46 -30.61
CA GLY A 531 -42.48 12.56 -29.92
C GLY A 531 -43.95 12.78 -30.30
N LEU A 532 -44.19 13.55 -31.37
CA LEU A 532 -45.53 13.82 -31.91
C LEU A 532 -45.69 13.22 -33.31
N TRP A 533 -46.89 12.81 -33.63
CA TRP A 533 -47.27 12.44 -35.00
C TRP A 533 -47.40 13.71 -35.87
N ASP A 534 -46.95 13.63 -37.12
CA ASP A 534 -46.95 14.73 -38.10
C ASP A 534 -48.32 15.36 -38.40
N GLN A 535 -49.39 14.58 -38.29
CA GLN A 535 -50.77 14.94 -38.63
C GLN A 535 -51.75 14.38 -37.57
N PRO A 536 -53.01 14.84 -37.49
CA PRO A 536 -54.03 14.25 -36.59
C PRO A 536 -54.53 12.87 -37.08
N ALA A 537 -55.19 12.12 -36.19
CA ALA A 537 -55.75 10.81 -36.51
C ALA A 537 -56.98 10.90 -37.44
N PRO A 538 -57.12 10.00 -38.43
CA PRO A 538 -58.29 9.95 -39.32
C PRO A 538 -59.52 9.32 -38.65
N GLN A 539 -60.67 9.37 -39.32
CA GLN A 539 -61.94 8.78 -38.88
C GLN A 539 -62.59 7.96 -40.00
N CYS A 540 -63.39 6.95 -39.66
CA CYS A 540 -64.17 6.16 -40.63
C CYS A 540 -65.65 6.56 -40.58
N GLN A 541 -66.24 6.95 -41.71
CA GLN A 541 -67.68 7.22 -41.84
C GLN A 541 -68.35 6.21 -42.79
N PRO A 542 -69.63 5.83 -42.57
CA PRO A 542 -70.35 4.95 -43.48
C PRO A 542 -70.38 5.46 -44.93
N GLU A 543 -70.37 4.53 -45.87
CA GLU A 543 -70.44 4.80 -47.31
C GLU A 543 -71.90 4.76 -47.78
N GLU A 544 -72.50 5.93 -48.00
CA GLU A 544 -73.89 6.04 -48.45
C GLU A 544 -74.06 5.48 -49.86
N ARG A 545 -74.91 4.46 -50.00
CA ARG A 545 -75.25 3.88 -51.31
C ARG A 545 -76.18 4.84 -52.07
N PRO A 546 -75.79 5.35 -53.26
CA PRO A 546 -76.69 6.15 -54.09
C PRO A 546 -77.87 5.28 -54.54
N THR A 547 -79.06 5.60 -54.03
CA THR A 547 -80.29 4.84 -54.32
C THR A 547 -81.02 5.50 -55.48
N THR A 548 -81.00 4.85 -56.63
CA THR A 548 -81.66 5.32 -57.86
C THR A 548 -83.14 5.60 -57.62
N THR A 549 -83.58 6.84 -57.84
CA THR A 549 -85.00 7.21 -57.88
C THR A 549 -85.27 7.98 -59.17
N THR A 550 -86.34 7.59 -59.86
CA THR A 550 -86.61 7.97 -61.25
C THR A 550 -87.23 9.37 -61.39
N THR A 551 -86.89 10.01 -62.51
CA THR A 551 -87.49 11.21 -63.12
C THR A 551 -88.97 11.43 -62.85
N THR A 552 -89.37 12.69 -62.64
CA THR A 552 -90.66 13.22 -63.11
C THR A 552 -90.41 14.59 -63.75
N THR A 553 -91.01 14.83 -64.91
CA THR A 553 -90.64 15.91 -65.84
C THR A 553 -91.67 17.05 -65.84
N THR A 554 -91.21 18.30 -65.92
CA THR A 554 -91.98 19.45 -66.43
C THR A 554 -90.95 20.47 -66.96
N THR A 555 -90.73 20.65 -68.28
CA THR A 555 -91.50 21.50 -69.23
C THR A 555 -91.63 22.93 -68.67
N THR A 556 -91.07 24.00 -69.25
CA THR A 556 -91.30 24.57 -70.60
C THR A 556 -90.18 25.61 -70.92
N THR A 557 -89.30 25.44 -71.92
CA THR A 557 -89.35 25.90 -73.34
C THR A 557 -88.95 27.37 -73.63
N THR A 558 -87.95 27.57 -74.55
CA THR A 558 -87.58 28.81 -75.32
C THR A 558 -87.06 30.07 -74.57
N THR A 559 -86.25 30.99 -75.15
CA THR A 559 -85.75 31.22 -76.53
C THR A 559 -84.34 31.91 -76.59
N THR A 560 -83.68 31.80 -77.76
CA THR A 560 -82.66 32.67 -78.46
C THR A 560 -82.30 34.07 -77.92
N THR A 561 -81.11 34.69 -78.12
CA THR A 561 -79.72 34.37 -78.64
C THR A 561 -78.76 35.52 -78.16
N THR A 562 -77.64 36.06 -78.73
CA THR A 562 -76.94 36.01 -80.05
C THR A 562 -75.49 36.58 -79.98
N THR A 563 -74.66 36.29 -81.02
CA THR A 563 -73.46 37.03 -81.53
C THR A 563 -72.17 37.22 -80.68
N THR A 564 -71.15 36.45 -81.12
CA THR A 564 -69.71 36.73 -81.33
C THR A 564 -69.35 38.14 -81.89
N PRO A 565 -68.05 38.60 -81.98
CA PRO A 565 -66.82 37.82 -82.24
C PRO A 565 -65.52 38.18 -81.44
N ALA A 566 -64.41 37.53 -81.82
CA ALA A 566 -63.03 37.55 -81.26
C ALA A 566 -62.14 38.64 -81.95
N PRO A 567 -60.76 38.68 -81.93
CA PRO A 567 -59.70 37.73 -81.46
C PRO A 567 -58.68 38.40 -80.47
N THR A 568 -57.35 38.16 -80.32
CA THR A 568 -56.28 37.44 -81.09
C THR A 568 -55.01 37.10 -80.25
N THR A 569 -54.48 35.87 -80.40
CA THR A 569 -53.05 35.41 -80.44
C THR A 569 -51.92 35.75 -79.41
N THR A 570 -51.03 34.74 -79.27
CA THR A 570 -49.54 34.72 -79.17
C THR A 570 -48.77 34.60 -77.82
N THR A 571 -47.83 33.63 -77.84
CA THR A 571 -46.70 33.27 -76.95
C THR A 571 -45.43 34.11 -77.24
N PRO A 572 -44.23 33.96 -76.58
CA PRO A 572 -43.73 32.94 -75.63
C PRO A 572 -42.99 33.47 -74.35
N ALA A 573 -42.22 32.57 -73.71
CA ALA A 573 -41.35 32.60 -72.50
C ALA A 573 -40.16 33.63 -72.53
N PRO A 574 -39.23 33.74 -71.51
CA PRO A 574 -38.98 32.84 -70.37
C PRO A 574 -38.56 33.42 -68.98
N LEU A 575 -38.51 32.50 -67.99
CA LEU A 575 -37.59 32.38 -66.83
C LEU A 575 -36.84 33.61 -66.26
N THR A 576 -37.01 33.87 -64.95
CA THR A 576 -35.99 33.54 -63.91
C THR A 576 -36.54 33.74 -62.49
N SER A 577 -35.80 33.27 -61.47
CA SER A 577 -36.25 33.14 -60.08
C SER A 577 -35.75 34.23 -59.13
N SER A 578 -36.62 34.75 -58.27
CA SER A 578 -36.46 34.74 -56.80
C SER A 578 -37.52 35.59 -56.06
N SER A 579 -38.21 35.00 -55.10
CA SER A 579 -38.94 35.68 -54.01
C SER A 579 -38.99 34.71 -52.82
N THR A 580 -38.64 35.06 -51.56
CA THR A 580 -38.94 36.23 -50.72
C THR A 580 -40.24 36.09 -49.92
N THR A 581 -40.07 36.12 -48.59
CA THR A 581 -41.01 36.35 -47.46
C THR A 581 -42.12 37.41 -47.74
N PRO A 582 -43.26 37.56 -47.00
CA PRO A 582 -43.34 37.79 -45.53
C PRO A 582 -44.60 37.11 -44.87
N ARG A 583 -45.37 37.58 -43.84
CA ARG A 583 -45.53 38.91 -43.20
C ARG A 583 -46.29 38.94 -41.84
N LEU A 584 -45.56 39.15 -40.73
CA LEU A 584 -46.04 39.81 -39.47
C LEU A 584 -47.15 39.07 -38.66
N VAL A 585 -47.52 39.44 -37.41
CA VAL A 585 -47.74 40.75 -36.73
C VAL A 585 -47.23 40.82 -35.27
N LEU A 586 -46.95 42.05 -34.80
CA LEU A 586 -46.45 42.45 -33.46
C LEU A 586 -47.55 43.24 -32.69
N PRO A 587 -47.42 43.51 -31.36
CA PRO A 587 -47.29 44.93 -30.98
C PRO A 587 -46.45 45.29 -29.71
N THR A 588 -45.48 46.21 -29.91
CA THR A 588 -45.17 47.44 -29.10
C THR A 588 -44.90 47.36 -27.56
N ARG A 589 -43.68 47.66 -27.06
CA ARG A 589 -43.04 48.98 -26.68
C ARG A 589 -43.34 49.41 -25.20
N PRO A 590 -42.62 50.38 -24.56
CA PRO A 590 -41.57 51.28 -25.07
C PRO A 590 -40.21 51.29 -24.31
N ARG A 591 -39.27 52.15 -24.76
CA ARG A 591 -37.91 52.41 -24.26
C ARG A 591 -37.79 53.88 -23.82
N PRO A 592 -36.73 54.30 -23.08
CA PRO A 592 -35.63 55.01 -23.77
C PRO A 592 -34.20 54.68 -23.23
N SER A 593 -33.18 55.39 -23.74
CA SER A 593 -31.73 55.20 -23.53
C SER A 593 -30.97 56.53 -23.70
N PRO A 594 -29.73 56.71 -23.20
CA PRO A 594 -28.49 56.40 -23.99
C PRO A 594 -27.46 55.55 -23.18
N ARG A 595 -26.37 54.94 -23.69
CA ARG A 595 -25.36 55.20 -24.78
C ARG A 595 -24.16 56.11 -24.36
N PRO A 596 -22.96 55.99 -24.96
CA PRO A 596 -21.73 55.52 -24.26
C PRO A 596 -20.51 56.47 -24.46
N ILE A 597 -19.25 56.05 -24.15
CA ILE A 597 -18.00 56.24 -24.96
C ILE A 597 -16.66 55.85 -24.23
N SER A 598 -15.66 55.39 -25.02
CA SER A 598 -14.17 55.33 -24.87
C SER A 598 -13.40 54.59 -23.75
N SER A 599 -12.32 53.93 -24.20
CA SER A 599 -11.05 53.57 -23.52
C SER A 599 -10.12 54.80 -23.29
N PRO A 600 -8.99 54.74 -22.52
CA PRO A 600 -7.69 54.24 -23.06
C PRO A 600 -6.63 53.72 -22.02
N THR A 601 -5.42 53.43 -22.50
CA THR A 601 -4.11 53.14 -21.82
C THR A 601 -3.00 54.04 -22.44
N PRO A 602 -1.69 54.04 -22.06
CA PRO A 602 -0.94 53.68 -20.82
C PRO A 602 0.04 54.82 -20.35
N PHE A 603 1.01 54.58 -19.43
CA PHE A 603 2.47 54.96 -19.49
C PHE A 603 3.28 54.84 -18.15
N PHE A 604 4.63 54.96 -18.19
CA PHE A 604 5.65 54.78 -17.11
C PHE A 604 6.26 56.13 -16.59
N PRO A 605 7.04 56.17 -15.47
CA PRO A 605 8.53 55.96 -15.39
C PRO A 605 8.97 54.95 -14.27
N ALA A 606 10.18 54.38 -14.11
CA ALA A 606 11.62 54.78 -14.22
C ALA A 606 12.17 55.53 -12.97
N GLU A 607 13.41 55.36 -12.42
CA GLU A 607 14.64 54.61 -12.81
C GLU A 607 15.68 54.45 -11.64
N THR A 608 16.82 53.74 -11.84
CA THR A 608 18.13 53.74 -11.08
C THR A 608 18.28 53.09 -9.66
N SER A 609 19.45 52.63 -9.15
CA SER A 609 20.71 52.06 -9.73
C SER A 609 21.72 51.48 -8.67
N ARG A 610 22.58 50.52 -9.08
CA ARG A 610 23.93 50.10 -8.55
C ARG A 610 24.16 49.16 -7.33
N ARG A 611 25.33 48.49 -7.38
CA ARG A 611 25.98 47.50 -6.49
C ARG A 611 27.37 48.05 -6.07
N PRO A 612 28.06 47.61 -4.99
CA PRO A 612 29.16 46.61 -5.14
C PRO A 612 29.48 45.72 -3.88
N ARG A 613 30.63 45.01 -3.90
CA ARG A 613 31.18 43.98 -2.94
C ARG A 613 32.69 43.77 -3.30
N PRO A 614 33.64 43.17 -2.51
CA PRO A 614 33.85 42.93 -1.06
C PRO A 614 35.24 43.41 -0.51
N LYS A 615 35.59 43.08 0.76
CA LYS A 615 36.92 42.68 1.33
C LYS A 615 36.69 42.14 2.77
N ILE A 616 37.08 40.91 3.17
CA ILE A 616 38.41 40.36 3.57
C ILE A 616 39.06 41.08 4.78
N THR A 617 39.20 40.38 5.93
CA THR A 617 40.44 40.11 6.73
C THR A 617 40.08 39.21 7.96
N THR A 618 41.06 38.75 8.74
CA THR A 618 41.11 37.49 9.53
C THR A 618 40.98 37.63 11.07
N THR A 619 41.02 36.46 11.74
CA THR A 619 41.61 36.12 13.08
C THR A 619 40.77 36.12 14.39
N ASP A 620 40.90 34.97 15.07
CA ASP A 620 40.98 34.70 16.52
C ASP A 620 39.76 34.61 17.48
N ARG A 621 40.04 33.83 18.54
CA ARG A 621 39.19 33.22 19.60
C ARG A 621 40.16 32.90 20.78
N PRO A 622 39.76 32.61 22.04
CA PRO A 622 38.48 32.77 22.74
C PRO A 622 38.57 33.64 24.01
N THR A 623 37.43 33.88 24.69
CA THR A 623 37.41 33.91 26.17
C THR A 623 36.03 33.56 26.74
N THR A 624 35.96 33.39 28.07
CA THR A 624 34.92 32.69 28.83
C THR A 624 33.92 33.62 29.53
N ARG A 625 32.82 33.02 30.04
CA ARG A 625 31.88 33.56 31.06
C ARG A 625 31.01 34.76 30.63
N SER A 626 29.85 35.01 31.24
CA SER A 626 28.84 34.15 31.93
C SER A 626 27.63 35.03 32.27
N TYR A 627 26.39 34.65 31.94
CA TYR A 627 25.21 35.42 32.34
C TYR A 627 24.05 34.56 32.90
N GLU A 628 23.95 34.67 34.22
CA GLU A 628 22.78 34.84 35.10
C GLU A 628 21.35 34.97 34.50
N LYS A 629 20.34 34.54 35.28
CA LYS A 629 18.96 34.33 34.84
C LYS A 629 17.92 35.12 35.68
N PRO A 630 17.22 36.12 35.09
CA PRO A 630 16.05 36.79 35.68
C PRO A 630 14.69 36.17 35.22
N PRO A 631 13.51 36.61 35.76
CA PRO A 631 12.36 35.71 35.98
C PRO A 631 11.22 35.75 34.93
N PRO A 632 10.23 34.82 35.02
CA PRO A 632 9.12 34.74 34.06
C PRO A 632 8.02 35.79 34.29
N ARG A 633 7.40 36.26 33.20
CA ARG A 633 6.18 37.08 33.22
C ARG A 633 4.97 36.27 32.76
N LYS A 634 3.92 36.23 33.59
CA LYS A 634 2.54 35.89 33.17
C LYS A 634 1.85 37.17 32.65
N VAL A 635 0.67 36.99 32.01
CA VAL A 635 -0.63 37.66 32.29
C VAL A 635 -1.45 37.93 31.00
N THR A 636 -2.78 37.76 31.14
CA THR A 636 -3.90 38.15 30.26
C THR A 636 -4.05 37.55 28.85
N VAL A 637 -5.15 36.80 28.71
CA VAL A 637 -6.01 36.76 27.51
C VAL A 637 -6.65 38.15 27.29
N SER A 638 -7.01 38.48 26.05
CA SER A 638 -8.06 39.47 25.73
C SER A 638 -8.78 39.01 24.45
N ASP A 639 -10.06 39.31 24.35
CA ASP A 639 -10.99 38.75 23.35
C ASP A 639 -11.80 39.88 22.70
N SER A 640 -11.74 39.97 21.36
CA SER A 640 -12.64 40.79 20.54
C SER A 640 -12.49 40.45 19.05
N GLN A 641 -13.52 39.76 18.53
CA GLN A 641 -13.98 39.65 17.14
C GLN A 641 -13.41 40.67 16.12
N ASP A 642 -13.03 40.20 14.93
CA ASP A 642 -13.93 40.29 13.76
C ASP A 642 -13.55 39.30 12.63
N ALA A 643 -14.43 39.10 11.64
CA ALA A 643 -14.37 37.95 10.72
C ALA A 643 -13.80 38.22 9.31
N SER A 644 -13.10 37.23 8.74
CA SER A 644 -13.08 37.00 7.28
C SER A 644 -12.88 35.51 6.96
N THR A 645 -13.47 35.04 5.85
CA THR A 645 -13.49 33.63 5.43
C THR A 645 -12.37 33.29 4.46
N SER A 646 -11.64 32.19 4.68
CA SER A 646 -10.71 31.60 3.71
C SER A 646 -11.00 30.11 3.50
N HIS A 647 -10.57 29.57 2.34
CA HIS A 647 -10.95 28.22 1.90
C HIS A 647 -10.25 27.10 2.67
N VAL A 648 -11.01 26.04 2.98
CA VAL A 648 -10.47 24.73 3.38
C VAL A 648 -10.20 23.91 2.11
N PRO A 649 -8.96 23.48 1.83
CA PRO A 649 -8.69 22.47 0.81
C PRO A 649 -9.11 21.08 1.32
N HIS A 650 -9.72 20.26 0.46
CA HIS A 650 -10.13 18.91 0.84
C HIS A 650 -8.93 17.95 0.92
N ILE A 651 -8.63 17.44 2.11
CA ILE A 651 -7.70 16.33 2.31
C ILE A 651 -8.41 15.04 1.86
N ILE A 652 -7.92 14.41 0.78
CA ILE A 652 -8.46 13.14 0.26
C ILE A 652 -7.55 12.00 0.73
N VAL A 653 -7.92 11.39 1.86
CA VAL A 653 -7.27 10.16 2.35
C VAL A 653 -7.74 8.97 1.50
N ALA A 654 -6.96 8.58 0.50
CA ALA A 654 -7.27 7.46 -0.37
C ALA A 654 -7.05 6.10 0.34
N SER A 655 -8.14 5.41 0.67
CA SER A 655 -8.09 4.01 1.11
C SER A 655 -7.60 3.10 -0.03
N HIS A 656 -6.70 2.16 0.27
CA HIS A 656 -6.00 1.35 -0.73
C HIS A 656 -6.97 0.56 -1.66
N PRO A 657 -6.82 0.67 -3.00
CA PRO A 657 -7.54 -0.20 -3.92
C PRO A 657 -6.93 -1.62 -3.89
N ARG A 658 -7.77 -2.63 -3.62
CA ARG A 658 -7.47 -4.02 -3.98
C ARG A 658 -8.10 -4.29 -5.34
N GLU A 659 -7.29 -4.53 -6.37
CA GLU A 659 -7.57 -5.53 -7.42
C GLU A 659 -6.44 -5.65 -8.44
N ASN A 660 -6.09 -6.89 -8.78
CA ASN A 660 -6.03 -7.39 -10.16
C ASN A 660 -5.67 -8.88 -10.15
N GLN A 661 -6.60 -9.74 -10.55
CA GLN A 661 -6.30 -11.12 -10.93
C GLN A 661 -6.13 -11.19 -12.45
N ILE A 662 -5.13 -11.95 -12.93
CA ILE A 662 -4.91 -12.14 -14.36
C ILE A 662 -5.81 -13.29 -14.87
N LEU A 663 -6.51 -13.05 -15.97
CA LEU A 663 -7.43 -13.99 -16.62
C LEU A 663 -6.68 -15.05 -17.45
N GLY A 664 -7.15 -16.31 -17.46
CA GLY A 664 -6.40 -17.42 -18.06
C GLY A 664 -7.20 -18.63 -18.57
N SER A 665 -8.15 -18.43 -19.49
CA SER A 665 -8.75 -19.43 -20.41
C SER A 665 -9.63 -20.57 -19.83
N GLY A 666 -10.81 -20.83 -20.44
CA GLY A 666 -11.65 -21.99 -20.10
C GLY A 666 -13.14 -21.97 -20.54
N ASN A 667 -13.41 -22.23 -21.82
CA ASN A 667 -14.66 -22.71 -22.46
C ASN A 667 -16.06 -22.58 -21.79
N ASN A 668 -17.00 -21.96 -22.54
CA ASN A 668 -18.42 -22.33 -22.79
C ASN A 668 -19.36 -22.74 -21.63
N ILE A 669 -20.50 -22.03 -21.51
CA ILE A 669 -21.89 -22.59 -21.53
C ILE A 669 -22.95 -21.46 -21.65
N ARG A 670 -24.22 -21.83 -21.91
CA ARG A 670 -25.38 -20.99 -22.29
C ARG A 670 -25.89 -20.00 -21.21
N ALA A 671 -26.64 -19.02 -21.72
CA ALA A 671 -27.49 -18.06 -20.99
C ALA A 671 -28.65 -18.70 -20.19
N GLU A 672 -29.22 -17.96 -19.22
CA GLU A 672 -30.56 -17.35 -19.35
C GLU A 672 -30.91 -16.32 -18.23
N GLU A 673 -31.92 -15.50 -18.53
CA GLU A 673 -32.81 -14.62 -17.71
C GLU A 673 -32.39 -13.88 -16.41
N THR A 674 -32.92 -12.64 -16.28
CA THR A 674 -33.16 -11.95 -15.00
C THR A 674 -34.51 -11.20 -15.03
N PRO A 675 -35.34 -11.25 -13.96
CA PRO A 675 -36.60 -10.50 -13.87
C PRO A 675 -36.45 -9.13 -13.19
N ARG A 676 -37.32 -8.18 -13.58
CA ARG A 676 -37.38 -6.79 -13.06
C ARG A 676 -38.31 -6.65 -11.85
N VAL A 677 -38.09 -5.63 -11.01
CA VAL A 677 -39.13 -4.97 -10.20
C VAL A 677 -38.91 -3.44 -10.23
N ASN A 678 -39.98 -2.66 -10.22
CA ASN A 678 -39.96 -1.19 -10.42
C ASN A 678 -39.76 -0.38 -9.12
N VAL A 679 -39.34 0.88 -9.28
CA VAL A 679 -39.40 1.94 -8.26
C VAL A 679 -40.30 3.09 -8.76
N PRO A 680 -41.32 3.54 -8.01
CA PRO A 680 -42.08 4.75 -8.33
C PRO A 680 -41.39 6.05 -7.85
N GLN A 681 -41.67 7.17 -8.53
CA GLN A 681 -41.19 8.52 -8.18
C GLN A 681 -42.30 9.40 -7.53
N PRO A 682 -41.99 10.62 -7.03
CA PRO A 682 -42.78 11.29 -5.98
C PRO A 682 -43.88 12.25 -6.49
N VAL A 683 -44.61 12.85 -5.53
CA VAL A 683 -45.56 13.97 -5.72
C VAL A 683 -45.38 14.98 -4.57
N ASP A 684 -45.49 16.27 -4.88
CA ASP A 684 -45.20 17.41 -3.99
C ASP A 684 -46.26 17.72 -2.91
N GLY A 685 -45.88 18.50 -1.88
CA GLY A 685 -46.80 19.04 -0.87
C GLY A 685 -46.15 20.02 0.14
N GLU A 686 -46.84 21.11 0.49
CA GLU A 686 -46.30 22.25 1.26
C GLU A 686 -46.40 22.11 2.81
N ARG A 687 -45.27 22.33 3.50
CA ARG A 687 -45.06 23.36 4.55
C ARG A 687 -46.04 23.46 5.75
N ARG A 688 -45.64 22.93 6.93
CA ARG A 688 -45.54 23.66 8.23
C ARG A 688 -45.04 22.79 9.39
N GLU A 689 -44.63 23.43 10.48
CA GLU A 689 -44.09 22.82 11.70
C GLU A 689 -45.18 22.19 12.59
N GLY A 690 -44.81 21.17 13.38
CA GLY A 690 -45.69 20.57 14.39
C GLY A 690 -45.12 19.30 15.01
N ALA A 691 -44.36 19.41 16.09
CA ALA A 691 -43.79 18.24 16.77
C ALA A 691 -44.87 17.42 17.49
N ARG A 692 -44.92 16.10 17.23
CA ARG A 692 -45.71 15.11 17.97
C ARG A 692 -44.87 13.87 18.26
N LEU A 693 -44.89 13.39 19.51
CA LEU A 693 -44.23 12.15 19.91
C LEU A 693 -44.99 10.93 19.37
N ASN A 694 -44.27 10.02 18.72
CA ASN A 694 -44.79 8.71 18.31
C ASN A 694 -44.58 7.69 19.43
N ILE A 695 -45.67 7.27 20.09
CA ILE A 695 -45.66 6.33 21.23
C ILE A 695 -45.19 4.91 20.83
N GLY A 696 -45.22 4.56 19.54
CA GLY A 696 -44.82 3.24 19.04
C GLY A 696 -43.36 2.84 19.34
N SER A 697 -42.44 3.80 19.48
CA SER A 697 -41.01 3.53 19.69
C SER A 697 -40.71 2.79 21.00
N ILE A 698 -41.54 2.99 22.04
CA ILE A 698 -41.31 2.43 23.38
C ILE A 698 -41.64 0.93 23.41
N ILE A 699 -42.67 0.50 22.67
CA ILE A 699 -43.14 -0.88 22.65
C ILE A 699 -42.11 -1.79 21.94
N ALA A 700 -41.44 -1.28 20.91
CA ALA A 700 -40.38 -2.01 20.19
C ALA A 700 -39.10 -2.21 21.03
N LEU A 701 -38.72 -1.23 21.87
CA LEU A 701 -37.56 -1.35 22.75
C LEU A 701 -37.83 -2.28 23.94
N GLY A 702 -39.03 -2.23 24.52
CA GLY A 702 -39.42 -3.12 25.62
C GLY A 702 -39.43 -4.60 25.24
N SER A 703 -39.93 -4.95 24.05
CA SER A 703 -39.97 -6.33 23.58
C SER A 703 -38.59 -6.90 23.26
N PHE A 704 -37.70 -6.12 22.63
CA PHE A 704 -36.31 -6.53 22.40
C PHE A 704 -35.53 -6.68 23.71
N GLY A 705 -35.68 -5.76 24.66
CA GLY A 705 -35.03 -5.86 25.98
C GLY A 705 -35.44 -7.12 26.74
N ALA A 706 -36.75 -7.43 26.76
CA ALA A 706 -37.27 -8.65 27.38
C ALA A 706 -36.76 -9.92 26.69
N LEU A 707 -36.70 -9.94 25.35
CA LEU A 707 -36.20 -11.08 24.58
C LEU A 707 -34.71 -11.35 24.85
N VAL A 708 -33.87 -10.30 24.83
CA VAL A 708 -32.43 -10.42 25.11
C VAL A 708 -32.18 -10.90 26.54
N PHE A 709 -32.91 -10.37 27.53
CA PHE A 709 -32.80 -10.82 28.92
C PHE A 709 -33.23 -12.28 29.10
N LEU A 710 -34.31 -12.71 28.44
CA LEU A 710 -34.79 -14.09 28.47
C LEU A 710 -33.81 -15.06 27.79
N ILE A 711 -33.15 -14.64 26.69
CA ILE A 711 -32.07 -15.41 26.06
C ILE A 711 -30.85 -15.52 26.99
N ALA A 712 -30.45 -14.44 27.66
CA ALA A 712 -29.35 -14.45 28.64
C ALA A 712 -29.65 -15.37 29.84
N LEU A 713 -30.91 -15.41 30.29
CA LEU A 713 -31.35 -16.22 31.42
C LEU A 713 -31.47 -17.72 31.05
N ILE A 714 -31.98 -18.03 29.85
CA ILE A 714 -31.98 -19.42 29.33
C ILE A 714 -30.55 -19.91 29.08
N THR A 715 -29.67 -19.10 28.48
CA THR A 715 -28.28 -19.52 28.20
C THR A 715 -27.48 -19.73 29.49
N THR A 716 -27.64 -18.89 30.51
CA THR A 716 -27.00 -19.13 31.83
C THR A 716 -27.54 -20.39 32.52
N ILE A 717 -28.85 -20.67 32.47
CA ILE A 717 -29.41 -21.95 32.96
C ILE A 717 -28.83 -23.15 32.20
N VAL A 718 -28.75 -23.08 30.86
CA VAL A 718 -28.16 -24.15 30.03
C VAL A 718 -26.67 -24.35 30.32
N ILE A 719 -25.92 -23.27 30.56
CA ILE A 719 -24.50 -23.34 30.98
C ILE A 719 -24.38 -24.02 32.35
N LEU A 720 -25.22 -23.67 33.32
CA LEU A 720 -25.22 -24.28 34.66
C LEU A 720 -25.60 -25.77 34.61
N PHE A 721 -26.60 -26.16 33.81
CA PHE A 721 -26.94 -27.57 33.58
C PHE A 721 -25.81 -28.34 32.87
N ARG A 722 -25.18 -27.78 31.83
CA ARG A 722 -23.99 -28.38 31.19
C ARG A 722 -22.83 -28.54 32.18
N ARG A 723 -22.57 -27.53 33.02
CA ARG A 723 -21.50 -27.56 34.02
C ARG A 723 -21.77 -28.58 35.14
N LYS A 724 -23.04 -28.88 35.45
CA LYS A 724 -23.44 -29.92 36.41
C LYS A 724 -23.44 -31.34 35.84
N HIS A 725 -23.59 -31.51 34.52
CA HIS A 725 -23.64 -32.85 33.89
C HIS A 725 -22.33 -33.36 33.28
N ASN A 726 -21.36 -32.50 32.93
CA ASN A 726 -20.15 -32.91 32.19
C ASN A 726 -18.90 -33.13 33.05
N HIS A 727 -19.04 -33.64 34.28
CA HIS A 727 -17.90 -34.17 35.04
C HIS A 727 -17.52 -35.59 34.55
N GLY A 728 -16.94 -35.67 33.35
CA GLY A 728 -16.31 -36.89 32.83
C GLY A 728 -16.57 -37.22 31.36
N LYS A 729 -15.69 -36.73 30.48
CA LYS A 729 -15.12 -37.43 29.30
C LYS A 729 -14.14 -36.50 28.56
N ARG A 730 -12.89 -36.93 28.42
CA ARG A 730 -11.92 -36.28 27.52
C ARG A 730 -12.19 -36.77 26.09
N TYR A 731 -12.45 -35.85 25.17
CA TYR A 731 -12.33 -36.11 23.74
C TYR A 731 -11.27 -35.17 23.16
N ARG A 732 -10.30 -35.74 22.43
CA ARG A 732 -9.57 -35.01 21.39
C ARG A 732 -10.50 -34.86 20.20
N HIS A 733 -10.39 -33.78 19.43
CA HIS A 733 -9.91 -33.82 18.04
C HIS A 733 -9.97 -32.44 17.37
N HIS A 734 -9.06 -32.24 16.41
CA HIS A 734 -9.01 -31.25 15.31
C HIS A 734 -9.52 -29.82 15.51
N VAL A 735 -8.61 -28.87 15.26
CA VAL A 735 -8.91 -27.52 14.80
C VAL A 735 -8.62 -27.44 13.31
N SER A 736 -9.50 -26.78 12.55
CA SER A 736 -9.24 -26.26 11.20
C SER A 736 -9.47 -24.74 11.26
N PRO A 737 -8.71 -23.91 10.53
CA PRO A 737 -8.66 -22.47 10.79
C PRO A 737 -9.81 -21.72 10.13
N ASP A 738 -10.30 -20.67 10.79
CA ASP A 738 -10.76 -19.43 10.16
C ASP A 738 -11.11 -18.35 11.20
N CYS A 739 -10.20 -17.38 11.41
CA CYS A 739 -10.52 -15.95 11.32
C CYS A 739 -9.24 -15.11 11.49
N ASN A 740 -9.08 -14.04 10.70
CA ASN A 740 -8.07 -13.02 10.94
C ASN A 740 -8.69 -11.87 11.75
N THR A 741 -8.12 -11.48 12.89
CA THR A 741 -8.28 -10.10 13.40
C THR A 741 -7.19 -9.71 14.38
N VAL A 742 -6.94 -8.40 14.42
CA VAL A 742 -6.00 -7.64 15.26
C VAL A 742 -5.93 -8.16 16.70
N ALA A 743 -4.70 -8.43 17.19
CA ALA A 743 -4.46 -8.79 18.59
C ALA A 743 -4.53 -7.54 19.50
N SER A 744 -5.74 -7.23 19.99
CA SER A 744 -5.94 -6.29 21.10
C SER A 744 -5.42 -6.90 22.41
N LEU A 745 -4.37 -6.31 22.99
CA LEU A 745 -3.73 -6.77 24.23
C LEU A 745 -4.38 -6.16 25.49
N ASP A 746 -5.65 -6.48 25.74
CA ASP A 746 -6.27 -6.20 27.04
C ASP A 746 -5.99 -7.32 28.06
N SER A 747 -5.54 -6.94 29.25
CA SER A 747 -4.97 -7.85 30.24
C SER A 747 -5.86 -8.02 31.47
N SER A 748 -6.47 -9.20 31.66
CA SER A 748 -7.02 -9.60 32.97
C SER A 748 -7.20 -11.11 33.17
N SER A 749 -6.15 -11.79 33.63
CA SER A 749 -6.23 -12.98 34.49
C SER A 749 -4.86 -13.28 35.11
N SER A 750 -4.81 -13.56 36.42
CA SER A 750 -3.61 -13.36 37.25
C SER A 750 -2.64 -14.55 37.37
N GLU A 751 -2.78 -15.60 36.55
CA GLU A 751 -1.99 -16.85 36.69
C GLU A 751 -1.02 -17.14 35.51
N SER A 752 -1.00 -16.30 34.46
CA SER A 752 -0.21 -16.56 33.24
C SER A 752 1.26 -16.10 33.28
N ARG A 753 1.73 -15.53 34.40
CA ARG A 753 3.04 -14.84 34.56
C ARG A 753 4.30 -15.66 34.22
N SER A 754 4.21 -16.99 34.10
CA SER A 754 5.35 -17.87 33.78
C SER A 754 5.46 -18.29 32.31
N GLY A 755 4.40 -18.12 31.51
CA GLY A 755 4.31 -18.69 30.16
C GLY A 755 5.35 -18.11 29.18
N LEU A 756 5.42 -16.78 29.07
CA LEU A 756 6.32 -16.11 28.13
C LEU A 756 7.80 -16.33 28.49
N ASN A 757 8.15 -16.23 29.78
CA ASN A 757 9.52 -16.48 30.25
C ASN A 757 9.97 -17.91 29.92
N ARG A 758 9.08 -18.91 29.97
CA ARG A 758 9.43 -20.29 29.57
C ARG A 758 9.75 -20.40 28.07
N TYR A 759 9.00 -19.73 27.21
CA TYR A 759 9.21 -19.72 25.77
C TYR A 759 10.56 -19.09 25.39
N TYR A 760 10.90 -17.93 25.95
CA TYR A 760 12.21 -17.30 25.72
C TYR A 760 13.37 -18.14 26.27
N ARG A 761 13.19 -18.78 27.43
CA ARG A 761 14.20 -19.67 28.03
C ARG A 761 14.47 -20.89 27.13
N GLN A 762 13.41 -21.54 26.64
CA GLN A 762 13.53 -22.67 25.74
C GLN A 762 14.17 -22.28 24.38
N ALA A 763 13.79 -21.12 23.80
CA ALA A 763 14.43 -20.63 22.58
C ALA A 763 15.91 -20.27 22.78
N TRP A 764 16.29 -19.80 23.98
CA TRP A 764 17.68 -19.51 24.36
C TRP A 764 18.50 -20.79 24.60
N GLU A 765 17.86 -21.83 25.14
CA GLU A 765 18.43 -23.18 25.29
C GLU A 765 18.62 -23.86 23.91
N GLU A 766 17.63 -23.79 23.00
CA GLU A 766 17.74 -24.24 21.59
C GLU A 766 18.90 -23.54 20.86
N LEU A 767 19.07 -22.22 21.04
CA LEU A 767 20.20 -21.45 20.50
C LEU A 767 21.55 -21.86 21.09
N HIS A 768 21.60 -22.28 22.36
CA HIS A 768 22.82 -22.77 22.99
C HIS A 768 23.19 -24.19 22.53
N GLU A 769 22.24 -25.10 22.36
CA GLU A 769 22.54 -26.44 21.82
C GLU A 769 23.05 -26.35 20.36
N ALA A 770 22.49 -25.45 19.56
CA ALA A 770 22.95 -25.21 18.18
C ALA A 770 24.38 -24.62 18.09
N ALA A 771 24.84 -23.88 19.10
CA ALA A 771 26.20 -23.32 19.17
C ALA A 771 27.20 -24.20 19.97
N GLY A 772 26.71 -25.03 20.88
CA GLY A 772 27.47 -25.71 21.94
C GLY A 772 28.19 -26.99 21.54
N ALA A 773 28.46 -27.22 20.25
CA ALA A 773 28.99 -28.48 19.71
C ALA A 773 30.49 -28.76 20.04
N LYS A 774 30.97 -28.42 21.25
CA LYS A 774 32.37 -28.63 21.65
C LYS A 774 32.69 -28.75 23.15
N HIS A 775 31.88 -29.48 23.92
CA HIS A 775 32.40 -30.15 25.14
C HIS A 775 31.77 -31.53 25.35
N GLY A 776 32.58 -32.57 25.18
CA GLY A 776 32.21 -33.92 25.64
C GLY A 776 32.71 -34.14 27.06
N HIS A 777 31.81 -34.40 28.02
CA HIS A 777 32.18 -35.09 29.25
C HIS A 777 31.02 -35.91 29.85
N ARG A 778 31.41 -36.82 30.75
CA ARG A 778 30.60 -37.90 31.32
C ARG A 778 29.39 -37.38 32.07
N ARG A 779 28.24 -38.04 31.83
CA ARG A 779 27.07 -38.04 32.72
C ARG A 779 27.51 -38.43 34.15
N HIS A 780 27.25 -37.55 35.11
CA HIS A 780 27.35 -37.86 36.54
C HIS A 780 25.94 -37.81 37.14
N GLU A 781 25.58 -38.85 37.89
CA GLU A 781 24.35 -38.88 38.66
C GLU A 781 24.53 -38.12 39.99
N ARG A 782 23.45 -37.47 40.44
CA ARG A 782 23.15 -37.29 41.87
C ARG A 782 21.66 -37.04 42.09
N GLU A 783 21.19 -37.42 43.28
CA GLU A 783 19.78 -37.60 43.59
C GLU A 783 19.11 -36.32 44.12
N ALA A 784 17.78 -36.30 44.08
CA ALA A 784 16.92 -35.46 44.92
C ALA A 784 15.90 -36.36 45.65
N PRO A 785 15.47 -36.02 46.89
CA PRO A 785 14.86 -36.98 47.80
C PRO A 785 13.33 -37.16 47.62
N LYS A 786 12.80 -38.17 48.33
CA LYS A 786 11.40 -38.60 48.29
C LYS A 786 10.47 -37.74 49.16
N ASP A 787 9.25 -37.57 48.69
CA ASP A 787 8.02 -37.77 49.47
C ASP A 787 6.83 -38.02 48.49
N GLY A 788 5.71 -38.65 48.85
CA GLY A 788 5.34 -39.16 50.18
C GLY A 788 3.94 -39.78 50.31
N SER A 789 3.27 -40.20 49.22
CA SER A 789 1.89 -40.73 49.31
C SER A 789 1.61 -41.88 48.34
N GLU A 790 1.23 -43.03 48.91
CA GLU A 790 0.94 -44.29 48.24
C GLU A 790 -0.54 -44.39 47.81
N LEU A 791 -0.81 -45.04 46.67
CA LEU A 791 -2.08 -45.72 46.44
C LEU A 791 -1.85 -47.01 45.66
N VAL A 792 -2.52 -48.08 46.08
CA VAL A 792 -2.24 -49.46 45.65
C VAL A 792 -3.27 -49.94 44.62
N VAL A 793 -2.86 -50.88 43.77
CA VAL A 793 -3.60 -52.03 43.18
C VAL A 793 -3.14 -52.29 41.74
N ALA A 794 -2.85 -53.57 41.49
CA ALA A 794 -2.25 -54.17 40.32
C ALA A 794 -3.06 -54.08 39.01
N ASP A 795 -2.38 -54.30 37.89
CA ASP A 795 -2.60 -55.50 37.07
C ASP A 795 -1.28 -55.82 36.30
N VAL A 796 -0.67 -57.00 36.48
CA VAL A 796 -0.92 -58.29 35.79
C VAL A 796 -0.35 -58.31 34.35
N CYS A 797 0.73 -59.09 34.17
CA CYS A 797 1.29 -59.45 32.86
C CYS A 797 0.36 -60.41 32.09
N PRO A 798 0.43 -60.43 30.75
CA PRO A 798 1.03 -61.62 30.15
C PRO A 798 1.93 -61.38 28.92
N ALA A 799 3.06 -62.07 28.90
CA ALA A 799 3.67 -62.65 27.69
C ALA A 799 3.08 -64.10 27.54
N PRO A 800 3.35 -64.93 26.48
CA PRO A 800 4.55 -64.92 25.63
C PRO A 800 4.35 -65.38 24.15
N HIS A 801 5.47 -65.78 23.51
CA HIS A 801 5.65 -66.52 22.25
C HIS A 801 5.64 -65.74 20.91
N SER A 802 6.37 -66.16 19.87
CA SER A 802 7.66 -66.91 19.78
C SER A 802 8.15 -66.98 18.32
N ARG A 803 9.40 -67.50 18.11
CA ARG A 803 9.87 -68.19 16.88
C ARG A 803 10.12 -67.34 15.62
N ASP A 804 11.05 -67.70 14.71
CA ASP A 804 12.23 -68.59 14.81
C ASP A 804 13.18 -68.39 13.61
N LYS A 805 14.52 -68.42 13.83
CA LYS A 805 15.54 -68.98 12.89
C LYS A 805 15.70 -68.29 11.49
N ARG A 806 16.76 -68.51 10.67
CA ARG A 806 17.93 -69.43 10.65
C ARG A 806 19.03 -68.91 9.66
N ARG A 807 20.34 -69.00 10.04
CA ARG A 807 21.50 -69.47 9.20
C ARG A 807 21.96 -68.63 7.97
N HIS A 808 23.19 -68.71 7.43
CA HIS A 808 24.48 -69.34 7.82
C HIS A 808 25.68 -68.85 6.95
N HIS A 809 26.93 -68.85 7.50
CA HIS A 809 28.23 -69.22 6.86
C HIS A 809 28.77 -68.42 5.61
N HIS A 810 30.06 -68.42 5.22
CA HIS A 810 31.34 -68.95 5.80
C HIS A 810 32.60 -68.25 5.15
N HIS A 811 33.73 -68.18 5.86
CA HIS A 811 35.16 -68.16 5.37
C HIS A 811 35.64 -67.00 4.44
N HIS A 812 36.94 -66.67 4.28
CA HIS A 812 38.27 -67.00 4.89
C HIS A 812 39.15 -65.69 4.83
N ARG A 813 40.05 -65.34 5.78
CA ARG A 813 41.52 -65.65 5.86
C ARG A 813 42.32 -65.51 4.54
N ARG A 814 43.58 -65.02 4.48
CA ARG A 814 44.66 -64.82 5.50
C ARG A 814 45.77 -63.84 5.00
N ASP A 815 46.33 -62.95 5.85
CA ASP A 815 47.70 -62.91 6.47
C ASP A 815 48.95 -62.47 5.64
N TRP A 816 49.84 -61.71 6.30
CA TRP A 816 51.33 -61.55 6.14
C TRP A 816 52.01 -60.57 5.12
N ALA A 817 52.29 -59.34 5.59
CA ALA A 817 53.63 -58.80 6.00
C ALA A 817 54.84 -58.72 4.98
N PRO A 818 56.07 -58.22 5.34
CA PRO A 818 56.49 -56.87 4.89
C PRO A 818 57.98 -56.62 4.43
N SER A 819 58.23 -55.51 3.73
CA SER A 819 59.55 -54.83 3.58
C SER A 819 59.31 -53.33 3.23
N ASN A 820 60.04 -52.31 3.71
CA ASN A 820 61.48 -51.95 3.67
C ASN A 820 62.09 -51.77 2.25
N ARG A 821 62.96 -50.80 1.91
CA ARG A 821 63.30 -49.42 2.35
C ARG A 821 64.50 -48.94 1.51
N THR A 822 64.52 -47.73 0.97
CA THR A 822 65.75 -47.08 0.43
C THR A 822 65.78 -45.58 0.75
N HIS A 823 66.98 -44.97 0.70
CA HIS A 823 67.29 -43.59 1.13
C HIS A 823 67.80 -42.74 -0.04
N HIS A 824 67.75 -41.40 0.12
CA HIS A 824 68.96 -40.55 0.11
C HIS A 824 68.68 -39.17 0.77
N ASN A 825 69.74 -38.46 1.17
CA ASN A 825 69.73 -37.18 1.91
C ASN A 825 70.26 -36.04 0.99
N HIS A 826 69.90 -34.76 1.11
CA HIS A 826 70.52 -33.86 2.10
C HIS A 826 69.88 -32.45 2.26
N LYS A 827 70.06 -31.93 3.48
CA LYS A 827 70.03 -30.55 4.05
C LYS A 827 70.85 -29.48 3.27
N PRO A 828 70.90 -28.17 3.69
CA PRO A 828 70.09 -27.43 4.70
C PRO A 828 69.74 -25.93 4.41
N ARG A 829 68.87 -25.37 5.27
CA ARG A 829 68.87 -23.97 5.80
C ARG A 829 68.50 -22.80 4.85
N HIS A 830 68.09 -21.65 5.38
CA HIS A 830 68.05 -21.24 6.80
C HIS A 830 66.66 -20.85 7.33
#